data_AF-A0A9E0PJF7-F1
#
_entry.id   AF-A0A9E0PJF7-F1
#
_cell.length_a   1.000
_cell.length_b   1.000
_cell.length_c   1.000
_cell.angle_alpha   90.00
_cell.angle_beta   90.00
_cell.angle_gamma   90.00
#
_symmetry.space_group_name_H-M   'P 1'
#
loop_
_entity.id
_entity.type
_entity.pdbx_description
1 polymer ?
#
loop_
_entity_poly.entity_id
_entity_poly.type
_entity_poly.pdbx_seq_one_letter_code
_entity_poly.pdbx_strand_id
1 'polypeptide(L)'
;MELPQFKMEISAKVKQTSPSQTYKQITEALSQLEEVASGRRPLSLSDQNWLSDLGKSLTRETLPIAINGQIVDLLEVESLLNWQEAASAENSEALPKILQKFKTSLRAMLCASSHEPAFLAEDSHKLPVHNLAVASYLKGSYTAESFAALFDFCQDRQVFALSVNDQNGLVRTAEAEENWDMSGRQWVTDTVRCGDMERALKPRAWRQAILTLCRFYGQSEEVEAIKKSIANPEFYRSGGLLDGVAHIFLPETLKRDASWFNNKRLESHGLALKAICDTVIAAANGEDCGFSEKEIADNAELIATTIVMVASYLKAINTNETGEFDFNAPSAGPWEEIPFPLGLTWDTEAIRSGFESLQTLLALTSGKTDAILSNISQNKYGQWLYSQSQRNTLAELIKAARSKILERLFGSPLPIENPHRPSDCSLAFITTSSIKMHDHPIEDVRLQYRLLSAIEQLLVRDHGIVRYAPFNLPLASGHSEQVFDSYLADNYWLLPELRAAISGHSSHLKDYGSSDCSTNDDYLARVKQARPGSEAQWCFVSVLAEGYSRQVAKLLNMKGSAQGNLNEQEVAGLIAQGHAQATRYINRSYARITPGNDSTNVPKNDSSKIQHYKANGMPCPGYAIPEAYEMVSPLNLNGAAKLPSGQTAVAGANTPLAWGQASLHSASTIYLKNLQKLEQNQ
;
A
#
# COMPACT_ATOMS: atom_id res chain seq x y z
N MET A 1 -46.88 -56.51 -44.43
CA MET A 1 -46.91 -56.50 -42.96
C MET A 1 -45.64 -55.80 -42.52
N GLU A 2 -45.82 -54.59 -42.00
CA GLU A 2 -44.91 -53.73 -41.20
C GLU A 2 -43.45 -53.49 -41.66
N LEU A 3 -43.23 -52.26 -42.13
CA LEU A 3 -41.96 -51.55 -42.16
C LEU A 3 -41.61 -51.05 -40.74
N PRO A 4 -40.34 -51.04 -40.30
CA PRO A 4 -39.94 -50.36 -39.07
C PRO A 4 -39.81 -48.85 -39.32
N GLN A 5 -40.49 -48.06 -38.47
CA GLN A 5 -40.30 -46.61 -38.34
C GLN A 5 -38.88 -46.29 -37.89
N PHE A 6 -38.10 -45.60 -38.73
CA PHE A 6 -36.95 -44.83 -38.28
C PHE A 6 -37.45 -43.51 -37.69
N LYS A 7 -37.39 -43.40 -36.34
CA LYS A 7 -37.49 -42.10 -35.66
C LYS A 7 -36.22 -41.31 -35.92
N MET A 8 -36.35 -40.22 -36.65
CA MET A 8 -35.36 -39.16 -36.75
C MET A 8 -35.37 -38.38 -35.42
N GLU A 9 -34.37 -38.60 -34.56
CA GLU A 9 -34.07 -37.65 -33.48
C GLU A 9 -33.31 -36.47 -34.08
N ILE A 10 -34.00 -35.33 -34.18
CA ILE A 10 -33.35 -34.04 -34.41
C ILE A 10 -32.71 -33.64 -33.09
N SER A 11 -31.44 -34.00 -32.89
CA SER A 11 -30.61 -33.39 -31.85
C SER A 11 -30.38 -31.93 -32.25
N ALA A 12 -31.05 -30.99 -31.58
CA ALA A 12 -30.75 -29.57 -31.68
C ALA A 12 -29.28 -29.37 -31.25
N LYS A 13 -28.40 -29.12 -32.22
CA LYS A 13 -27.06 -28.61 -31.94
C LYS A 13 -27.22 -27.28 -31.21
N VAL A 14 -26.99 -27.27 -29.90
CA VAL A 14 -26.75 -26.05 -29.13
C VAL A 14 -25.61 -25.32 -29.85
N LYS A 15 -25.91 -24.20 -30.49
CA LYS A 15 -24.90 -23.31 -31.05
C LYS A 15 -24.04 -22.85 -29.89
N GLN A 16 -22.82 -23.39 -29.78
CA GLN A 16 -21.79 -22.77 -28.95
C GLN A 16 -21.55 -21.37 -29.51
N THR A 17 -21.96 -20.35 -28.77
CA THR A 17 -21.58 -18.96 -29.03
C THR A 17 -20.08 -18.84 -28.86
N SER A 18 -19.42 -18.16 -29.80
CA SER A 18 -17.99 -17.90 -29.68
C SER A 18 -17.73 -16.95 -28.49
N PRO A 19 -16.57 -17.03 -27.81
CA PRO A 19 -16.24 -16.16 -26.67
C PRO A 19 -16.38 -14.66 -26.97
N SER A 20 -16.07 -14.26 -28.21
CA SER A 20 -16.23 -12.88 -28.71
C SER A 20 -17.71 -12.43 -28.78
N GLN A 21 -18.63 -13.33 -29.11
CA GLN A 21 -20.07 -13.03 -29.11
C GLN A 21 -20.62 -12.89 -27.70
N THR A 22 -20.21 -13.76 -26.78
CA THR A 22 -20.62 -13.68 -25.36
C THR A 22 -20.12 -12.40 -24.70
N TYR A 23 -18.87 -12.00 -24.97
CA TYR A 23 -18.33 -10.73 -24.48
C TYR A 23 -19.19 -9.54 -24.92
N LYS A 24 -19.49 -9.45 -26.22
CA LYS A 24 -20.33 -8.38 -26.77
C LYS A 24 -21.72 -8.32 -26.11
N GLN A 25 -22.35 -9.48 -25.91
CA GLN A 25 -23.65 -9.57 -25.24
C GLN A 25 -23.61 -9.05 -23.81
N ILE A 26 -22.55 -9.37 -23.05
CA ILE A 26 -22.39 -8.89 -21.67
C ILE A 26 -22.13 -7.37 -21.66
N THR A 27 -21.33 -6.84 -22.59
CA THR A 27 -21.11 -5.40 -22.71
C THR A 27 -22.41 -4.66 -23.04
N GLU A 28 -23.23 -5.20 -23.93
CA GLU A 28 -24.56 -4.66 -24.24
C GLU A 28 -25.48 -4.69 -23.01
N ALA A 29 -25.52 -5.81 -22.28
CA ALA A 29 -26.30 -5.95 -21.05
C ALA A 29 -25.84 -4.97 -19.95
N LEU A 30 -24.53 -4.75 -19.80
CA LEU A 30 -23.97 -3.73 -18.91
C LEU A 30 -24.38 -2.31 -19.28
N SER A 31 -24.47 -2.02 -20.58
CA SER A 31 -24.97 -0.73 -21.07
C SER A 31 -26.45 -0.54 -20.73
N GLN A 32 -27.27 -1.59 -20.87
CA GLN A 32 -28.67 -1.56 -20.46
C GLN A 32 -28.83 -1.34 -18.95
N LEU A 33 -28.04 -2.07 -18.14
CA LEU A 33 -28.02 -1.90 -16.69
C LEU A 33 -27.58 -0.49 -16.26
N GLU A 34 -26.64 0.14 -16.98
CA GLU A 34 -26.24 1.53 -16.76
C GLU A 34 -27.39 2.51 -16.95
N GLU A 35 -28.15 2.38 -18.05
CA GLU A 35 -29.30 3.25 -18.32
C GLU A 35 -30.37 3.14 -17.23
N VAL A 36 -30.61 1.92 -16.76
CA VAL A 36 -31.55 1.65 -15.66
C VAL A 36 -31.04 2.17 -14.33
N ALA A 37 -29.81 1.84 -13.94
CA ALA A 37 -29.23 2.24 -12.64
C ALA A 37 -29.09 3.77 -12.50
N SER A 38 -28.88 4.48 -13.61
CA SER A 38 -28.83 5.95 -13.65
C SER A 38 -30.19 6.63 -13.74
N GLY A 39 -31.29 5.86 -13.81
CA GLY A 39 -32.65 6.39 -13.96
C GLY A 39 -32.93 7.01 -15.33
N ARG A 40 -32.02 6.84 -16.31
CA ARG A 40 -32.20 7.36 -17.68
C ARG A 40 -33.25 6.58 -18.47
N ARG A 41 -33.46 5.31 -18.11
CA ARG A 41 -34.48 4.43 -18.69
C ARG A 41 -35.20 3.64 -17.59
N PRO A 42 -36.54 3.56 -17.58
CA PRO A 42 -37.25 2.70 -16.64
C PRO A 42 -37.05 1.22 -16.97
N LEU A 43 -37.17 0.36 -15.95
CA LEU A 43 -37.29 -1.09 -16.14
C LEU A 43 -38.59 -1.45 -16.85
N SER A 44 -38.55 -2.52 -17.63
CA SER A 44 -39.69 -3.04 -18.39
C SER A 44 -39.57 -4.55 -18.55
N LEU A 45 -40.69 -5.27 -18.73
CA LEU A 45 -40.66 -6.73 -18.88
C LEU A 45 -39.74 -7.23 -20.03
N SER A 46 -39.49 -6.42 -21.06
CA SER A 46 -38.55 -6.77 -22.13
C SER A 46 -37.09 -6.85 -21.68
N ASP A 47 -36.77 -6.36 -20.48
CA ASP A 47 -35.42 -6.38 -19.90
C ASP A 47 -34.99 -7.77 -19.38
N GLN A 48 -35.94 -8.71 -19.24
CA GLN A 48 -35.64 -10.07 -18.78
C GLN A 48 -34.61 -10.79 -19.66
N ASN A 49 -34.56 -10.49 -20.96
CA ASN A 49 -33.64 -11.15 -21.89
C ASN A 49 -32.17 -10.85 -21.52
N TRP A 50 -31.81 -9.58 -21.35
CA TRP A 50 -30.43 -9.22 -21.03
C TRP A 50 -30.08 -9.57 -19.57
N LEU A 51 -31.04 -9.55 -18.64
CA LEU A 51 -30.85 -10.05 -17.28
C LEU A 51 -30.56 -11.56 -17.27
N SER A 52 -31.28 -12.35 -18.08
CA SER A 52 -31.01 -13.78 -18.25
C SER A 52 -29.61 -14.03 -18.82
N ASP A 53 -29.15 -13.21 -19.76
CA ASP A 53 -27.80 -13.32 -20.32
C ASP A 53 -26.70 -12.99 -19.31
N LEU A 54 -26.93 -12.01 -18.41
CA LEU A 54 -26.07 -11.79 -17.25
C LEU A 54 -26.07 -13.00 -16.31
N GLY A 55 -27.24 -13.56 -16.02
CA GLY A 55 -27.39 -14.77 -15.21
C GLY A 55 -26.57 -15.94 -15.74
N LYS A 56 -26.67 -16.25 -17.04
CA LYS A 56 -25.85 -17.29 -17.69
C LYS A 56 -24.35 -17.06 -17.52
N SER A 57 -23.90 -15.81 -17.64
CA SER A 57 -22.49 -15.41 -17.48
C SER A 57 -21.99 -15.56 -16.04
N LEU A 58 -22.90 -15.46 -15.07
CA LEU A 58 -22.67 -15.74 -13.65
C LEU A 58 -22.89 -17.21 -13.28
N THR A 59 -23.32 -18.06 -14.23
CA THR A 59 -23.77 -19.44 -13.99
C THR A 59 -24.91 -19.53 -12.97
N ARG A 60 -25.84 -18.56 -12.99
CA ARG A 60 -26.94 -18.42 -12.04
C ARG A 60 -28.23 -17.98 -12.71
N GLU A 61 -29.34 -18.53 -12.24
CA GLU A 61 -30.68 -18.11 -12.68
C GLU A 61 -31.24 -17.00 -11.78
N THR A 62 -30.81 -16.96 -10.52
CA THR A 62 -31.31 -16.05 -9.49
C THR A 62 -30.16 -15.42 -8.70
N LEU A 63 -30.34 -14.16 -8.29
CA LEU A 63 -29.45 -13.44 -7.38
C LEU A 63 -30.30 -12.66 -6.36
N PRO A 64 -30.84 -13.36 -5.35
CA PRO A 64 -31.66 -12.73 -4.31
C PRO A 64 -30.80 -11.86 -3.39
N ILE A 65 -31.28 -10.66 -3.11
CA ILE A 65 -30.68 -9.69 -2.20
C ILE A 65 -31.72 -9.16 -1.21
N ALA A 66 -31.28 -8.74 -0.03
CA ALA A 66 -32.18 -8.15 0.96
C ALA A 66 -32.16 -6.61 0.85
N ILE A 67 -33.29 -6.01 0.48
CA ILE A 67 -33.48 -4.55 0.46
C ILE A 67 -34.55 -4.17 1.47
N ASN A 68 -34.18 -3.48 2.54
CA ASN A 68 -35.10 -3.05 3.60
C ASN A 68 -35.96 -4.19 4.17
N GLY A 69 -35.38 -5.39 4.29
CA GLY A 69 -36.06 -6.59 4.80
C GLY A 69 -36.91 -7.36 3.78
N GLN A 70 -37.02 -6.88 2.54
CA GLN A 70 -37.64 -7.60 1.43
C GLN A 70 -36.58 -8.27 0.56
N ILE A 71 -36.88 -9.47 0.06
CA ILE A 71 -36.01 -10.17 -0.88
C ILE A 71 -36.37 -9.74 -2.30
N VAL A 72 -35.36 -9.27 -3.04
CA VAL A 72 -35.45 -8.85 -4.44
C VAL A 72 -34.44 -9.64 -5.24
N ASP A 73 -34.84 -10.19 -6.38
CA ASP A 73 -33.93 -10.89 -7.28
C ASP A 73 -33.39 -9.94 -8.36
N LEU A 74 -32.08 -9.74 -8.39
CA LEU A 74 -31.43 -8.86 -9.35
C LEU A 74 -31.40 -9.41 -10.78
N LEU A 75 -31.73 -10.69 -11.01
CA LEU A 75 -31.77 -11.32 -12.32
C LEU A 75 -33.20 -11.54 -12.85
N GLU A 76 -34.21 -11.13 -12.08
CA GLU A 76 -35.63 -11.26 -12.42
C GLU A 76 -36.31 -9.90 -12.49
N VAL A 77 -36.77 -9.52 -13.69
CA VAL A 77 -37.36 -8.20 -13.92
C VAL A 77 -38.66 -7.99 -13.14
N GLU A 78 -39.47 -9.04 -12.98
CA GLU A 78 -40.72 -8.99 -12.22
C GLU A 78 -40.44 -8.70 -10.74
N SER A 79 -39.39 -9.30 -10.17
CA SER A 79 -38.97 -9.05 -8.79
C SER A 79 -38.57 -7.59 -8.58
N LEU A 80 -37.78 -7.03 -9.51
CA LEU A 80 -37.36 -5.63 -9.48
C LEU A 80 -38.55 -4.65 -9.62
N LEU A 81 -39.47 -4.92 -10.55
CA LEU A 81 -40.67 -4.10 -10.77
C LEU A 81 -41.60 -4.13 -9.55
N ASN A 82 -41.88 -5.32 -9.00
CA ASN A 82 -42.72 -5.48 -7.82
C ASN A 82 -42.16 -4.70 -6.62
N TRP A 83 -40.83 -4.71 -6.44
CA TRP A 83 -40.21 -3.91 -5.38
C TRP A 83 -40.35 -2.40 -5.65
N GLN A 84 -40.14 -1.94 -6.88
CA GLN A 84 -40.29 -0.53 -7.25
C GLN A 84 -41.72 -0.02 -7.00
N GLU A 85 -42.74 -0.83 -7.28
CA GLU A 85 -44.14 -0.50 -7.02
C GLU A 85 -44.47 -0.47 -5.52
N ALA A 86 -43.85 -1.33 -4.72
CA ALA A 86 -44.08 -1.43 -3.28
C ALA A 86 -43.24 -0.46 -2.43
N ALA A 87 -42.16 0.11 -2.99
CA ALA A 87 -41.24 0.98 -2.26
C ALA A 87 -41.90 2.33 -1.93
N SER A 88 -41.74 2.77 -0.67
CA SER A 88 -42.06 4.15 -0.28
C SER A 88 -41.12 5.14 -0.98
N ALA A 89 -41.53 6.41 -1.09
CA ALA A 89 -40.70 7.47 -1.67
C ALA A 89 -39.31 7.58 -1.01
N GLU A 90 -39.23 7.39 0.32
CA GLU A 90 -37.96 7.39 1.08
C GLU A 90 -37.07 6.18 0.78
N ASN A 91 -37.65 5.04 0.37
CA ASN A 91 -36.92 3.82 0.05
C ASN A 91 -36.47 3.75 -1.41
N SER A 92 -37.00 4.61 -2.28
CA SER A 92 -36.77 4.58 -3.73
C SER A 92 -35.31 4.73 -4.17
N GLU A 93 -34.43 5.30 -3.31
CA GLU A 93 -33.00 5.44 -3.60
C GLU A 93 -32.17 4.17 -3.39
N ALA A 94 -32.69 3.15 -2.69
CA ALA A 94 -31.91 1.97 -2.34
C ALA A 94 -31.58 1.09 -3.56
N LEU A 95 -32.57 0.83 -4.41
CA LEU A 95 -32.40 -0.04 -5.58
C LEU A 95 -31.41 0.52 -6.62
N PRO A 96 -31.45 1.81 -7.02
CA PRO A 96 -30.44 2.38 -7.91
C PRO A 96 -29.01 2.22 -7.40
N LYS A 97 -28.77 2.41 -6.09
CA LYS A 97 -27.45 2.20 -5.46
C LYS A 97 -26.98 0.75 -5.57
N ILE A 98 -27.90 -0.20 -5.38
CA ILE A 98 -27.57 -1.62 -5.51
C ILE A 98 -27.33 -2.03 -6.96
N LEU A 99 -28.16 -1.58 -7.91
CA LEU A 99 -27.95 -1.81 -9.33
C LEU A 99 -26.62 -1.20 -9.80
N GLN A 100 -26.25 -0.04 -9.26
CA GLN A 100 -24.94 0.58 -9.50
C GLN A 100 -23.79 -0.31 -9.01
N LYS A 101 -23.86 -0.86 -7.79
CA LYS A 101 -22.86 -1.79 -7.23
C LYS A 101 -22.82 -3.11 -8.00
N PHE A 102 -23.97 -3.63 -8.44
CA PHE A 102 -24.04 -4.83 -9.26
C PHE A 102 -23.34 -4.61 -10.61
N LYS A 103 -23.62 -3.49 -11.26
CA LYS A 103 -22.95 -3.08 -12.51
C LYS A 103 -21.43 -2.99 -12.35
N THR A 104 -20.94 -2.31 -11.30
CA THR A 104 -19.49 -2.18 -11.09
C THR A 104 -18.84 -3.54 -10.78
N SER A 105 -19.53 -4.41 -10.04
CA SER A 105 -19.08 -5.80 -9.82
C SER A 105 -18.91 -6.56 -11.14
N LEU A 106 -19.91 -6.49 -12.03
CA LEU A 106 -19.87 -7.13 -13.33
C LEU A 106 -18.76 -6.56 -14.23
N ARG A 107 -18.48 -5.25 -14.18
CA ARG A 107 -17.34 -4.63 -14.89
C ARG A 107 -16.01 -5.18 -14.41
N ALA A 108 -15.81 -5.30 -13.10
CA ALA A 108 -14.60 -5.88 -12.53
C ALA A 108 -14.41 -7.34 -12.96
N MET A 109 -15.48 -8.15 -12.89
CA MET A 109 -15.43 -9.56 -13.32
C MET A 109 -15.21 -9.70 -14.83
N LEU A 110 -15.78 -8.81 -15.65
CA LEU A 110 -15.54 -8.78 -17.10
C LEU A 110 -14.08 -8.43 -17.42
N CYS A 111 -13.50 -7.48 -16.68
CA CYS A 111 -12.06 -7.19 -16.77
C CYS A 111 -11.24 -8.43 -16.41
N ALA A 112 -11.55 -9.10 -15.29
CA ALA A 112 -10.87 -10.33 -14.88
C ALA A 112 -10.96 -11.47 -15.92
N SER A 113 -12.06 -11.57 -16.67
CA SER A 113 -12.24 -12.56 -17.74
C SER A 113 -11.45 -12.28 -19.02
N SER A 114 -11.11 -11.01 -19.27
CA SER A 114 -10.50 -10.56 -20.53
C SER A 114 -9.07 -10.06 -20.36
N HIS A 115 -8.59 -9.95 -19.12
CA HIS A 115 -7.24 -9.50 -18.80
C HIS A 115 -6.21 -10.59 -19.10
N GLU A 116 -5.37 -10.33 -20.10
CA GLU A 116 -4.25 -11.19 -20.49
C GLU A 116 -2.94 -10.42 -20.33
N PRO A 117 -2.16 -10.64 -19.25
CA PRO A 117 -0.86 -9.99 -19.10
C PRO A 117 0.13 -10.54 -20.13
N ALA A 118 1.10 -9.71 -20.53
CA ALA A 118 2.30 -10.20 -21.19
C ALA A 118 3.17 -10.99 -20.18
N PHE A 119 4.16 -11.72 -20.68
CA PHE A 119 5.08 -12.47 -19.84
C PHE A 119 6.52 -12.16 -20.22
N LEU A 120 7.31 -11.76 -19.22
CA LEU A 120 8.76 -11.70 -19.31
C LEU A 120 9.34 -13.01 -18.77
N ALA A 121 10.25 -13.64 -19.51
CA ALA A 121 11.00 -14.78 -19.01
C ALA A 121 12.11 -14.28 -18.08
N GLU A 122 12.03 -14.62 -16.78
CA GLU A 122 13.09 -14.41 -15.80
C GLU A 122 13.56 -15.77 -15.28
N ASP A 123 14.77 -16.20 -15.61
CA ASP A 123 15.38 -17.48 -15.20
C ASP A 123 14.42 -18.69 -15.10
N SER A 124 13.79 -18.88 -13.94
CA SER A 124 12.89 -19.99 -13.59
C SER A 124 11.39 -19.62 -13.47
N HIS A 125 11.02 -18.36 -13.69
CA HIS A 125 9.67 -17.83 -13.51
C HIS A 125 9.23 -16.96 -14.72
N LYS A 126 7.93 -16.97 -15.03
CA LYS A 126 7.35 -16.08 -16.04
C LYS A 126 6.67 -14.92 -15.32
N LEU A 127 7.33 -13.77 -15.30
CA LEU A 127 6.81 -12.56 -14.67
C LEU A 127 5.63 -12.01 -15.48
N PRO A 128 4.40 -11.93 -14.91
CA PRO A 128 3.28 -11.26 -15.56
C PRO A 128 3.53 -9.75 -15.64
N VAL A 129 3.40 -9.19 -16.84
CA VAL A 129 3.56 -7.76 -17.15
C VAL A 129 2.23 -7.20 -17.64
N HIS A 130 1.65 -6.29 -16.86
CA HIS A 130 0.31 -5.77 -17.06
C HIS A 130 0.23 -4.63 -18.10
N ASN A 131 1.38 -4.12 -18.57
CA ASN A 131 1.45 -3.09 -19.60
C ASN A 131 2.36 -3.53 -20.75
N LEU A 132 1.77 -3.76 -21.93
CA LEU A 132 2.48 -4.22 -23.13
C LEU A 132 3.57 -3.26 -23.60
N ALA A 133 3.34 -1.94 -23.48
CA ALA A 133 4.32 -0.95 -23.89
C ALA A 133 5.52 -0.97 -22.94
N VAL A 134 5.30 -1.04 -21.63
CA VAL A 134 6.37 -1.22 -20.64
C VAL A 134 7.11 -2.54 -20.85
N ALA A 135 6.40 -3.63 -21.16
CA ALA A 135 7.00 -4.95 -21.40
C ALA A 135 8.11 -4.91 -22.48
N SER A 136 7.96 -4.07 -23.50
CA SER A 136 8.95 -3.93 -24.59
C SER A 136 10.28 -3.31 -24.16
N TYR A 137 10.31 -2.64 -23.00
CA TYR A 137 11.53 -2.04 -22.43
C TYR A 137 12.18 -2.93 -21.37
N LEU A 138 11.47 -3.94 -20.85
CA LEU A 138 12.01 -4.79 -19.79
C LEU A 138 13.10 -5.73 -20.30
N LYS A 139 14.18 -5.88 -19.52
CA LYS A 139 15.33 -6.73 -19.84
C LYS A 139 15.77 -7.56 -18.63
N GLY A 140 16.33 -8.74 -18.88
CA GLY A 140 16.97 -9.55 -17.83
C GLY A 140 18.27 -8.95 -17.30
N SER A 141 18.88 -8.01 -18.05
CA SER A 141 20.03 -7.22 -17.64
C SER A 141 20.01 -5.88 -18.39
N TYR A 142 20.44 -4.81 -17.71
CA TYR A 142 20.44 -3.46 -18.26
C TYR A 142 21.84 -2.88 -18.34
N THR A 143 22.09 -2.10 -19.38
CA THR A 143 23.04 -0.97 -19.34
C THR A 143 22.35 0.26 -18.75
N ALA A 144 23.11 1.24 -18.27
CA ALA A 144 22.59 2.52 -17.79
C ALA A 144 21.73 3.21 -18.84
N GLU A 145 22.15 3.19 -20.12
CA GLU A 145 21.38 3.73 -21.25
C GLU A 145 20.03 3.03 -21.41
N SER A 146 20.03 1.69 -21.42
CA SER A 146 18.79 0.93 -21.62
C SER A 146 17.80 1.07 -20.46
N PHE A 147 18.29 1.21 -19.23
CA PHE A 147 17.43 1.45 -18.07
C PHE A 147 16.93 2.89 -18.03
N ALA A 148 17.79 3.87 -18.37
CA ALA A 148 17.36 5.27 -18.52
C ALA A 148 16.23 5.38 -19.53
N ALA A 149 16.30 4.69 -20.67
CA ALA A 149 15.22 4.66 -21.65
C ALA A 149 13.87 4.12 -21.10
N LEU A 150 13.90 3.09 -20.25
CA LEU A 150 12.69 2.60 -19.54
C LEU A 150 12.17 3.64 -18.55
N PHE A 151 13.08 4.23 -17.76
CA PHE A 151 12.72 5.17 -16.71
C PHE A 151 12.12 6.46 -17.31
N ASP A 152 12.77 7.02 -18.33
CA ASP A 152 12.32 8.19 -19.08
C ASP A 152 10.98 7.91 -19.79
N PHE A 153 10.82 6.74 -20.41
CA PHE A 153 9.56 6.32 -21.04
C PHE A 153 8.38 6.38 -20.05
N CYS A 154 8.59 5.89 -18.81
CA CYS A 154 7.60 5.92 -17.75
C CYS A 154 7.39 7.33 -17.19
N GLN A 155 8.44 8.14 -17.08
CA GLN A 155 8.35 9.53 -16.66
C GLN A 155 7.53 10.38 -17.65
N ASP A 156 7.77 10.23 -18.95
CA ASP A 156 7.03 10.89 -20.03
C ASP A 156 5.53 10.56 -20.01
N ARG A 157 5.18 9.38 -19.48
CA ARG A 157 3.80 8.90 -19.32
C ARG A 157 3.20 9.20 -17.96
N GLN A 158 3.86 10.04 -17.17
CA GLN A 158 3.38 10.48 -15.87
C GLN A 158 3.20 9.34 -14.85
N VAL A 159 3.91 8.21 -15.00
CA VAL A 159 3.95 7.15 -13.98
C VAL A 159 4.40 7.72 -12.62
N PHE A 160 5.31 8.69 -12.65
CA PHE A 160 5.90 9.37 -11.49
C PHE A 160 5.33 10.78 -11.24
N ALA A 161 4.04 10.98 -11.50
CA ALA A 161 3.37 12.26 -11.22
C ALA A 161 2.61 12.22 -9.88
N LEU A 162 3.16 12.89 -8.85
CA LEU A 162 2.41 13.13 -7.60
C LEU A 162 1.43 14.29 -7.77
N SER A 163 0.18 14.05 -7.39
CA SER A 163 -0.80 15.10 -7.13
C SER A 163 -0.49 15.80 -5.80
N VAL A 164 0.12 16.98 -5.89
CA VAL A 164 0.54 17.81 -4.76
C VAL A 164 -0.37 19.01 -4.62
N ASN A 165 -0.79 19.31 -3.39
CA ASN A 165 -1.49 20.55 -3.07
C ASN A 165 -0.48 21.68 -2.84
N ASP A 166 -0.46 22.67 -3.73
CA ASP A 166 0.53 23.76 -3.69
C ASP A 166 0.45 24.67 -2.44
N GLN A 167 -0.67 24.66 -1.70
CA GLN A 167 -0.85 25.50 -0.51
C GLN A 167 -0.22 24.89 0.74
N ASN A 168 -0.38 23.58 0.92
CA ASN A 168 0.07 22.87 2.12
C ASN A 168 1.20 21.86 1.84
N GLY A 169 1.60 21.68 0.58
CA GLY A 169 2.64 20.75 0.13
C GLY A 169 2.23 19.28 0.21
N LEU A 170 1.01 18.97 0.66
CA LEU A 170 0.61 17.59 0.90
C LEU A 170 0.35 16.86 -0.42
N VAL A 171 0.81 15.61 -0.47
CA VAL A 171 0.57 14.69 -1.57
C VAL A 171 -0.72 13.93 -1.31
N ARG A 172 -1.66 13.94 -2.27
CA ARG A 172 -2.84 13.08 -2.21
C ARG A 172 -2.41 11.61 -2.19
N THR A 173 -2.82 10.86 -1.17
CA THR A 173 -2.46 9.44 -0.99
C THR A 173 -2.90 8.59 -2.18
N ALA A 174 -4.15 8.77 -2.61
CA ALA A 174 -4.70 8.18 -3.82
C ALA A 174 -5.51 9.24 -4.60
N GLU A 175 -5.44 9.20 -5.93
CA GLU A 175 -6.27 10.04 -6.81
C GLU A 175 -7.67 9.43 -7.05
N ALA A 176 -7.95 8.28 -6.44
CA ALA A 176 -9.23 7.59 -6.53
C ALA A 176 -10.30 8.30 -5.68
N GLU A 177 -10.99 9.29 -6.26
CA GLU A 177 -12.10 10.02 -5.62
C GLU A 177 -13.25 9.09 -5.20
N GLU A 178 -13.37 7.91 -5.82
CA GLU A 178 -14.37 6.90 -5.45
C GLU A 178 -14.09 6.23 -4.10
N ASN A 179 -12.90 6.41 -3.52
CA ASN A 179 -12.57 6.00 -2.17
C ASN A 179 -12.23 7.23 -1.32
N TRP A 180 -13.26 7.82 -0.70
CA TRP A 180 -13.09 9.01 0.14
C TRP A 180 -12.11 8.77 1.29
N ASP A 181 -12.11 7.55 1.85
CA ASP A 181 -11.24 7.22 2.97
C ASP A 181 -9.77 7.47 2.63
N MET A 182 -9.34 7.12 1.40
CA MET A 182 -7.96 7.28 0.91
C MET A 182 -7.70 8.62 0.21
N SER A 183 -8.71 9.28 -0.33
CA SER A 183 -8.55 10.53 -1.11
C SER A 183 -8.83 11.80 -0.30
N GLY A 184 -9.62 11.71 0.76
CA GLY A 184 -10.02 12.83 1.62
C GLY A 184 -9.18 13.00 2.88
N ARG A 185 -8.37 12.00 3.25
CA ARG A 185 -7.52 12.03 4.45
C ARG A 185 -6.04 12.15 4.09
N GLN A 186 -5.26 12.68 5.02
CA GLN A 186 -3.80 12.69 4.94
C GLN A 186 -3.19 11.80 6.02
N TRP A 187 -2.24 10.96 5.61
CA TRP A 187 -1.42 10.17 6.51
C TRP A 187 -0.05 10.81 6.72
N VAL A 188 0.42 10.81 7.97
CA VAL A 188 1.78 11.23 8.29
C VAL A 188 2.80 10.35 7.55
N THR A 189 2.61 9.03 7.55
CA THR A 189 3.51 8.07 6.87
C THR A 189 3.59 8.33 5.36
N ASP A 190 2.46 8.50 4.69
CA ASP A 190 2.44 8.71 3.23
C ASP A 190 3.05 10.06 2.86
N THR A 191 2.82 11.09 3.67
CA THR A 191 3.45 12.42 3.49
C THR A 191 4.98 12.29 3.50
N VAL A 192 5.54 11.61 4.49
CA VAL A 192 7.00 11.48 4.61
C VAL A 192 7.60 10.51 3.59
N ARG A 193 6.87 9.44 3.21
CA ARG A 193 7.30 8.46 2.21
C ARG A 193 7.25 9.00 0.79
N CYS A 194 6.27 9.83 0.45
CA CYS A 194 6.27 10.54 -0.82
C CYS A 194 7.43 11.53 -0.93
N GLY A 195 7.99 11.96 0.20
CA GLY A 195 9.22 12.73 0.31
C GLY A 195 10.43 12.14 -0.43
N ASP A 196 10.50 10.82 -0.57
CA ASP A 196 11.58 10.14 -1.30
C ASP A 196 11.65 10.59 -2.78
N MET A 197 10.52 11.01 -3.34
CA MET A 197 10.45 11.60 -4.68
C MET A 197 10.27 13.11 -4.65
N GLU A 198 9.47 13.63 -3.72
CA GLU A 198 9.13 15.06 -3.64
C GLU A 198 10.36 15.94 -3.37
N ARG A 199 11.32 15.48 -2.54
CA ARG A 199 12.56 16.22 -2.28
C ARG A 199 13.36 16.52 -3.54
N ALA A 200 13.33 15.61 -4.52
CA ALA A 200 14.04 15.75 -5.78
C ALA A 200 13.24 16.54 -6.83
N LEU A 201 11.95 16.22 -6.98
CA LEU A 201 11.13 16.76 -8.07
C LEU A 201 10.40 18.07 -7.70
N LYS A 202 10.05 18.26 -6.42
CA LYS A 202 9.24 19.38 -5.91
C LYS A 202 9.74 19.84 -4.53
N PRO A 203 11.02 20.26 -4.38
CA PRO A 203 11.63 20.58 -3.08
C PRO A 203 10.87 21.64 -2.28
N ARG A 204 10.25 22.63 -2.96
CA ARG A 204 9.40 23.62 -2.28
C ARG A 204 8.17 22.99 -1.62
N ALA A 205 7.51 22.07 -2.30
CA ALA A 205 6.32 21.42 -1.76
C ALA A 205 6.69 20.52 -0.58
N TRP A 206 7.82 19.80 -0.65
CA TRP A 206 8.37 19.04 0.47
C TRP A 206 8.52 19.91 1.74
N ARG A 207 9.17 21.08 1.63
CA ARG A 207 9.35 21.98 2.78
C ARG A 207 8.01 22.45 3.36
N GLN A 208 7.05 22.76 2.49
CA GLN A 208 5.71 23.13 2.92
C GLN A 208 4.99 21.97 3.61
N ALA A 209 5.13 20.73 3.11
CA ALA A 209 4.56 19.53 3.73
C ALA A 209 5.12 19.33 5.14
N ILE A 210 6.43 19.50 5.34
CA ILE A 210 7.06 19.40 6.66
C ILE A 210 6.57 20.50 7.61
N LEU A 211 6.44 21.76 7.15
CA LEU A 211 5.81 22.81 7.96
C LEU A 211 4.35 22.49 8.30
N THR A 212 3.60 21.90 7.37
CA THR A 212 2.22 21.44 7.60
C THR A 212 2.17 20.35 8.67
N LEU A 213 3.08 19.38 8.64
CA LEU A 213 3.20 18.38 9.71
C LEU A 213 3.54 19.03 11.06
N CYS A 214 4.44 20.03 11.11
CA CYS A 214 4.71 20.77 12.35
C CYS A 214 3.45 21.46 12.89
N ARG A 215 2.63 22.07 12.01
CA ARG A 215 1.35 22.70 12.39
C ARG A 215 0.30 21.68 12.85
N PHE A 216 0.27 20.49 12.26
CA PHE A 216 -0.58 19.38 12.69
C PHE A 216 -0.23 18.95 14.12
N TYR A 217 1.05 18.63 14.39
CA TYR A 217 1.50 18.29 15.74
C TYR A 217 1.34 19.45 16.75
N GLY A 218 1.27 20.69 16.26
CA GLY A 218 1.02 21.88 17.06
C GLY A 218 -0.46 22.14 17.40
N GLN A 219 -1.40 21.35 16.88
CA GLN A 219 -2.81 21.47 17.27
C GLN A 219 -3.01 21.13 18.74
N SER A 220 -3.96 21.79 19.39
CA SER A 220 -4.23 21.64 20.83
C SER A 220 -4.44 20.18 21.25
N GLU A 221 -5.19 19.42 20.45
CA GLU A 221 -5.56 18.03 20.71
C GLU A 221 -4.32 17.12 20.69
N GLU A 222 -3.43 17.31 19.71
CA GLU A 222 -2.17 16.55 19.61
C GLU A 222 -1.20 16.93 20.73
N VAL A 223 -1.07 18.22 21.02
CA VAL A 223 -0.23 18.72 22.11
C VAL A 223 -0.69 18.14 23.45
N GLU A 224 -1.99 18.11 23.73
CA GLU A 224 -2.51 17.54 24.97
C GLU A 224 -2.35 16.02 25.02
N ALA A 225 -2.54 15.30 23.91
CA ALA A 225 -2.26 13.87 23.84
C ALA A 225 -0.79 13.53 24.11
N ILE A 226 0.15 14.32 23.55
CA ILE A 226 1.58 14.21 23.82
C ILE A 226 1.85 14.45 25.31
N LYS A 227 1.35 15.55 25.89
CA LYS A 227 1.58 15.88 27.30
C LYS A 227 1.07 14.79 28.24
N LYS A 228 -0.13 14.26 27.99
CA LYS A 228 -0.70 13.15 28.78
C LYS A 228 0.19 11.92 28.72
N SER A 229 0.65 11.55 27.53
CA SER A 229 1.53 10.39 27.34
C SER A 229 2.91 10.59 27.98
N ILE A 230 3.44 11.81 27.99
CA ILE A 230 4.70 12.14 28.69
C ILE A 230 4.52 12.04 30.20
N ALA A 231 3.42 12.57 30.74
CA ALA A 231 3.15 12.57 32.18
C ALA A 231 2.79 11.17 32.71
N ASN A 232 2.11 10.37 31.89
CA ASN A 232 1.70 9.01 32.20
C ASN A 232 1.80 8.13 30.93
N PRO A 233 2.92 7.43 30.72
CA PRO A 233 3.10 6.54 29.55
C PRO A 233 2.02 5.48 29.41
N GLU A 234 1.40 5.04 30.51
CA GLU A 234 0.31 4.05 30.50
C GLU A 234 -0.98 4.57 29.87
N PHE A 235 -1.17 5.88 29.78
CA PHE A 235 -2.23 6.47 28.95
C PHE A 235 -2.13 5.94 27.51
N TYR A 236 -0.93 5.84 26.95
CA TYR A 236 -0.73 5.23 25.64
C TYR A 236 -0.62 3.70 25.73
N ARG A 237 0.21 3.17 26.64
CA ARG A 237 0.58 1.74 26.63
C ARG A 237 -0.58 0.82 26.97
N SER A 238 -1.43 1.22 27.92
CA SER A 238 -2.56 0.43 28.42
C SER A 238 -3.93 1.06 28.14
N GLY A 239 -3.96 2.26 27.55
CA GLY A 239 -5.19 2.94 27.14
C GLY A 239 -5.86 2.36 25.89
N GLY A 240 -7.03 2.89 25.55
CA GLY A 240 -7.82 2.49 24.40
C GLY A 240 -7.19 2.89 23.04
N LEU A 241 -7.79 2.42 21.94
CA LEU A 241 -7.30 2.63 20.58
C LEU A 241 -7.07 4.10 20.22
N LEU A 242 -7.88 5.02 20.76
CA LEU A 242 -7.78 6.45 20.49
C LEU A 242 -6.81 7.20 21.43
N ASP A 243 -6.28 6.55 22.45
CA ASP A 243 -5.38 7.17 23.41
C ASP A 243 -3.97 7.28 22.82
N GLY A 244 -3.62 8.47 22.36
CA GLY A 244 -2.36 8.75 21.68
C GLY A 244 -2.44 9.94 20.74
N VAL A 245 -1.34 10.14 20.03
CA VAL A 245 -1.22 11.16 18.98
C VAL A 245 -1.83 10.59 17.71
N ALA A 246 -2.64 11.37 17.01
CA ALA A 246 -3.20 10.92 15.75
C ALA A 246 -2.11 10.89 14.66
N HIS A 247 -2.19 9.93 13.76
CA HIS A 247 -1.30 9.83 12.59
C HIS A 247 -2.01 10.12 11.26
N ILE A 248 -3.32 10.40 11.33
CA ILE A 248 -4.18 10.79 10.22
C ILE A 248 -4.89 12.10 10.57
N PHE A 249 -5.04 12.96 9.56
CA PHE A 249 -5.70 14.25 9.70
C PHE A 249 -6.40 14.68 8.42
N LEU A 250 -7.31 15.64 8.55
CA LEU A 250 -7.95 16.28 7.41
C LEU A 250 -7.07 17.42 6.88
N PRO A 251 -6.65 17.40 5.60
CA PRO A 251 -5.65 18.33 5.07
C PRO A 251 -6.11 19.80 5.08
N GLU A 252 -7.41 20.09 5.06
CA GLU A 252 -7.95 21.45 5.07
C GLU A 252 -7.91 22.09 6.46
N THR A 253 -8.09 21.29 7.51
CA THR A 253 -8.21 21.80 8.90
C THR A 253 -7.01 21.48 9.76
N LEU A 254 -6.18 20.53 9.32
CA LEU A 254 -5.09 19.92 10.10
C LEU A 254 -5.56 19.33 11.42
N LYS A 255 -6.84 19.00 11.57
CA LYS A 255 -7.37 18.32 12.74
C LYS A 255 -7.35 16.81 12.51
N ARG A 256 -7.11 16.05 13.59
CA ARG A 256 -7.37 14.61 13.59
C ARG A 256 -8.78 14.33 13.10
N ASP A 257 -8.95 13.29 12.30
CA ASP A 257 -10.28 12.89 11.85
C ASP A 257 -11.01 12.16 12.98
N ALA A 258 -12.15 12.70 13.41
CA ALA A 258 -12.97 12.12 14.48
C ALA A 258 -13.65 10.80 14.08
N SER A 259 -13.71 10.49 12.78
CA SER A 259 -14.22 9.22 12.26
C SER A 259 -13.16 8.11 12.26
N TRP A 260 -11.89 8.45 12.49
CA TRP A 260 -10.82 7.46 12.56
C TRP A 260 -10.80 6.74 13.91
N PHE A 261 -10.53 5.44 13.86
CA PHE A 261 -10.82 4.51 14.95
C PHE A 261 -9.59 4.06 15.75
N ASN A 262 -8.38 4.40 15.30
CA ASN A 262 -7.14 3.90 15.91
C ASN A 262 -6.00 4.92 15.81
N ASN A 263 -5.36 5.25 16.93
CA ASN A 263 -4.19 6.13 17.05
C ASN A 263 -2.92 5.37 17.49
N LYS A 264 -2.95 4.03 17.52
CA LYS A 264 -1.80 3.19 17.90
C LYS A 264 -0.90 2.95 16.70
N ARG A 265 -0.25 3.98 16.16
CA ARG A 265 0.64 3.86 14.98
C ARG A 265 1.94 4.65 15.15
N LEU A 266 3.01 3.98 15.58
CA LEU A 266 4.19 4.66 16.11
C LEU A 266 5.28 4.97 15.08
N GLU A 267 5.39 4.19 14.00
CA GLU A 267 6.38 4.45 12.95
C GLU A 267 6.16 5.81 12.29
N SER A 268 4.89 6.23 12.17
CA SER A 268 4.51 7.51 11.57
C SER A 268 5.19 8.70 12.26
N HIS A 269 5.22 8.69 13.59
CA HIS A 269 5.82 9.73 14.42
C HIS A 269 7.35 9.68 14.39
N GLY A 270 7.94 8.48 14.36
CA GLY A 270 9.39 8.30 14.18
C GLY A 270 9.87 8.84 12.83
N LEU A 271 9.15 8.51 11.75
CA LEU A 271 9.44 9.02 10.41
C LEU A 271 9.23 10.53 10.31
N ALA A 272 8.19 11.09 10.96
CA ALA A 272 7.97 12.54 11.00
C ALA A 272 9.11 13.26 11.72
N LEU A 273 9.53 12.75 12.89
CA LEU A 273 10.68 13.31 13.62
C LEU A 273 11.93 13.31 12.73
N LYS A 274 12.20 12.19 12.04
CA LYS A 274 13.30 12.07 11.08
C LYS A 274 13.20 13.12 9.97
N ALA A 275 12.05 13.21 9.31
CA ALA A 275 11.83 14.10 8.17
C ALA A 275 11.98 15.58 8.55
N ILE A 276 11.47 15.98 9.72
CA ILE A 276 11.62 17.35 10.24
C ILE A 276 13.10 17.64 10.51
N CYS A 277 13.81 16.76 11.23
CA CYS A 277 15.22 16.95 11.53
C CYS A 277 16.08 16.99 10.26
N ASP A 278 15.87 16.06 9.31
CA ASP A 278 16.58 16.01 8.04
C ASP A 278 16.38 17.28 7.21
N THR A 279 15.19 17.88 7.24
CA THR A 279 14.90 19.14 6.52
C THR A 279 15.64 20.33 7.13
N VAL A 280 15.84 20.34 8.45
CA VAL A 280 16.69 21.34 9.13
C VAL A 280 18.18 21.10 8.82
N ILE A 281 18.63 19.84 8.80
CA ILE A 281 20.01 19.48 8.44
C ILE A 281 20.31 19.88 6.98
N ALA A 282 19.39 19.57 6.06
CA ALA A 282 19.48 19.97 4.66
C ALA A 282 19.59 21.50 4.51
N ALA A 283 18.87 22.28 5.32
CA ALA A 283 18.98 23.73 5.32
C ALA A 283 20.38 24.21 5.74
N ALA A 284 20.95 23.59 6.77
CA ALA A 284 22.32 23.87 7.21
C ALA A 284 23.36 23.57 6.12
N ASN A 285 23.12 22.50 5.35
CA ASN A 285 23.97 22.09 4.22
C ASN A 285 23.74 22.92 2.93
N GLY A 286 22.69 23.74 2.88
CA GLY A 286 22.33 24.52 1.69
C GLY A 286 21.69 23.70 0.57
N GLU A 287 21.03 22.59 0.91
CA GLU A 287 20.30 21.75 -0.03
C GLU A 287 18.91 22.34 -0.34
N ASP A 288 18.43 22.21 -1.58
CA ASP A 288 17.15 22.77 -2.01
C ASP A 288 15.95 22.21 -1.24
N CYS A 289 16.03 20.96 -0.76
CA CYS A 289 14.98 20.34 0.03
C CYS A 289 14.97 20.82 1.50
N GLY A 290 15.96 21.60 1.95
CA GLY A 290 16.05 22.16 3.29
C GLY A 290 15.34 23.52 3.42
N PHE A 291 14.82 23.83 4.62
CA PHE A 291 14.17 25.12 4.90
C PHE A 291 15.02 26.32 4.44
N SER A 292 14.38 27.25 3.74
CA SER A 292 14.95 28.55 3.43
C SER A 292 15.12 29.39 4.70
N GLU A 293 16.00 30.40 4.64
CA GLU A 293 16.25 31.31 5.76
C GLU A 293 14.97 32.00 6.25
N LYS A 294 14.08 32.38 5.32
CA LYS A 294 12.77 32.95 5.64
C LYS A 294 11.87 31.95 6.36
N GLU A 295 11.78 30.71 5.87
CA GLU A 295 10.97 29.66 6.51
C GLU A 295 11.47 29.37 7.94
N ILE A 296 12.80 29.36 8.16
CA ILE A 296 13.38 29.22 9.49
C ILE A 296 13.02 30.42 10.37
N ALA A 297 13.25 31.65 9.89
CA ALA A 297 12.97 32.86 10.65
C ALA A 297 11.51 32.96 11.10
N ASP A 298 10.57 32.57 10.21
CA ASP A 298 9.13 32.65 10.46
C ASP A 298 8.61 31.49 11.35
N ASN A 299 9.31 30.35 11.43
CA ASN A 299 8.77 29.12 12.04
C ASN A 299 9.71 28.42 13.05
N ALA A 300 10.82 29.03 13.46
CA ALA A 300 11.82 28.37 14.32
C ALA A 300 11.25 27.81 15.64
N GLU A 301 10.34 28.53 16.31
CA GLU A 301 9.70 28.06 17.55
C GLU A 301 8.78 26.86 17.31
N LEU A 302 7.98 26.92 16.25
CA LEU A 302 7.08 25.83 15.86
C LEU A 302 7.89 24.56 15.55
N ILE A 303 8.91 24.66 14.70
CA ILE A 303 9.77 23.54 14.31
C ILE A 303 10.45 22.94 15.54
N ALA A 304 11.09 23.77 16.37
CA ALA A 304 11.77 23.33 17.58
C ALA A 304 10.81 22.64 18.58
N THR A 305 9.63 23.22 18.79
CA THR A 305 8.62 22.66 19.70
C THR A 305 8.11 21.33 19.19
N THR A 306 7.82 21.18 17.90
CA THR A 306 7.41 19.90 17.32
C THR A 306 8.49 18.82 17.52
N ILE A 307 9.76 19.13 17.21
CA ILE A 307 10.87 18.19 17.37
C ILE A 307 10.94 17.69 18.82
N VAL A 308 10.94 18.62 19.78
CA VAL A 308 11.05 18.29 21.20
C VAL A 308 9.85 17.48 21.69
N MET A 309 8.64 17.89 21.33
CA MET A 309 7.40 17.25 21.80
C MET A 309 7.28 15.82 21.26
N VAL A 310 7.54 15.61 19.97
CA VAL A 310 7.49 14.28 19.35
C VAL A 310 8.61 13.38 19.91
N ALA A 311 9.83 13.89 20.04
CA ALA A 311 10.94 13.12 20.62
C ALA A 311 10.66 12.71 22.08
N SER A 312 10.12 13.62 22.89
CA SER A 312 9.77 13.35 24.29
C SER A 312 8.60 12.38 24.43
N TYR A 313 7.60 12.46 23.54
CA TYR A 313 6.52 11.48 23.44
C TYR A 313 7.07 10.08 23.16
N LEU A 314 7.87 9.94 22.10
CA LEU A 314 8.44 8.65 21.69
C LEU A 314 9.36 8.07 22.76
N LYS A 315 10.15 8.90 23.44
CA LYS A 315 10.94 8.47 24.60
C LYS A 315 10.04 7.94 25.72
N ALA A 316 9.01 8.70 26.10
CA ALA A 316 8.16 8.37 27.25
C ALA A 316 7.44 7.03 27.08
N ILE A 317 6.77 6.82 25.95
CA ILE A 317 5.99 5.59 25.72
C ILE A 317 6.86 4.33 25.57
N ASN A 318 8.11 4.49 25.14
CA ASN A 318 9.07 3.39 24.99
C ASN A 318 9.97 3.20 26.23
N THR A 319 9.65 3.87 27.33
CA THR A 319 10.24 3.65 28.65
C THR A 319 9.23 2.89 29.51
N ASN A 320 9.65 1.81 30.15
CA ASN A 320 8.78 1.04 31.05
C ASN A 320 8.72 1.64 32.47
N GLU A 321 7.93 1.04 33.36
CA GLU A 321 7.76 1.50 34.75
C GLU A 321 9.05 1.48 35.58
N THR A 322 10.04 0.65 35.22
CA THR A 322 11.35 0.60 35.89
C THR A 322 12.32 1.66 35.35
N GLY A 323 11.93 2.40 34.32
CA GLY A 323 12.75 3.44 33.69
C GLY A 323 13.66 2.93 32.55
N GLU A 324 13.52 1.67 32.13
CA GLU A 324 14.30 1.07 31.06
C GLU A 324 13.64 1.27 29.68
N PHE A 325 14.46 1.40 28.64
CA PHE A 325 13.98 1.52 27.25
C PHE A 325 13.69 0.14 26.67
N ASP A 326 12.40 -0.20 26.55
CA ASP A 326 11.95 -1.54 26.14
C ASP A 326 11.34 -1.57 24.73
N PHE A 327 10.95 -0.41 24.19
CA PHE A 327 10.27 -0.26 22.91
C PHE A 327 9.02 -1.16 22.76
N ASN A 328 8.35 -1.51 23.86
CA ASN A 328 7.22 -2.44 23.87
C ASN A 328 5.86 -1.77 23.71
N ALA A 329 5.83 -0.45 23.49
CA ALA A 329 4.60 0.29 23.27
C ALA A 329 3.78 -0.36 22.14
N PRO A 330 2.49 -0.67 22.35
CA PRO A 330 1.69 -1.38 21.36
C PRO A 330 1.48 -0.52 20.11
N SER A 331 1.42 -1.17 18.95
CA SER A 331 1.23 -0.49 17.67
C SER A 331 0.58 -1.41 16.64
N ALA A 332 -0.29 -0.84 15.80
CA ALA A 332 -0.89 -1.46 14.62
C ALA A 332 0.04 -1.42 13.40
N GLY A 333 1.12 -0.64 13.48
CA GLY A 333 2.11 -0.50 12.43
C GLY A 333 1.53 0.06 11.13
N PRO A 334 2.18 -0.18 9.98
CA PRO A 334 1.82 0.49 8.74
C PRO A 334 0.51 0.05 8.11
N TRP A 335 -0.08 -1.03 8.61
CA TRP A 335 -1.29 -1.64 8.05
C TRP A 335 -2.57 -1.23 8.76
N GLU A 336 -2.47 -0.57 9.92
CA GLU A 336 -3.59 0.07 10.62
C GLU A 336 -4.72 -0.90 11.01
N GLU A 337 -4.34 -2.13 11.34
CA GLU A 337 -5.25 -3.18 11.80
C GLU A 337 -5.20 -3.28 13.33
N ILE A 338 -5.20 -4.50 13.87
CA ILE A 338 -5.07 -4.75 15.31
C ILE A 338 -3.72 -4.25 15.83
N PRO A 339 -3.69 -3.49 16.94
CA PRO A 339 -2.44 -3.18 17.62
C PRO A 339 -1.83 -4.43 18.24
N PHE A 340 -0.54 -4.65 17.98
CA PHE A 340 0.21 -5.74 18.59
C PHE A 340 0.91 -5.26 19.86
N PRO A 341 0.86 -6.04 20.96
CA PRO A 341 1.68 -5.78 22.13
C PRO A 341 3.17 -6.03 21.80
N LEU A 342 4.04 -5.63 22.72
CA LEU A 342 5.50 -5.79 22.63
C LEU A 342 6.16 -4.94 21.55
N GLY A 343 5.43 -4.07 20.85
CA GLY A 343 5.94 -3.20 19.79
C GLY A 343 6.30 -3.95 18.51
N LEU A 344 6.57 -3.20 17.44
CA LEU A 344 6.91 -3.70 16.11
C LEU A 344 8.37 -3.39 15.76
N THR A 345 9.02 -4.27 15.00
CA THR A 345 10.44 -4.10 14.63
C THR A 345 10.61 -2.91 13.70
N TRP A 346 9.72 -2.76 12.70
CA TRP A 346 9.73 -1.59 11.83
C TRP A 346 9.50 -0.27 12.58
N ASP A 347 8.50 -0.20 13.47
CA ASP A 347 8.25 1.00 14.27
C ASP A 347 9.47 1.39 15.12
N THR A 348 10.11 0.39 15.73
CA THR A 348 11.34 0.59 16.51
C THR A 348 12.44 1.20 15.63
N GLU A 349 12.60 0.74 14.39
CA GLU A 349 13.57 1.29 13.44
C GLU A 349 13.23 2.72 13.00
N ALA A 350 11.96 2.99 12.71
CA ALA A 350 11.51 4.33 12.34
C ALA A 350 11.78 5.36 13.45
N ILE A 351 11.50 4.97 14.71
CA ILE A 351 11.78 5.79 15.89
C ILE A 351 13.30 5.96 16.08
N ARG A 352 14.08 4.89 15.99
CA ARG A 352 15.54 4.93 16.09
C ARG A 352 16.15 5.87 15.06
N SER A 353 15.73 5.75 13.79
CA SER A 353 16.15 6.63 12.70
C SER A 353 15.80 8.10 12.97
N GLY A 354 14.62 8.38 13.55
CA GLY A 354 14.26 9.73 13.99
C GLY A 354 15.19 10.26 15.09
N PHE A 355 15.55 9.44 16.07
CA PHE A 355 16.51 9.81 17.12
C PHE A 355 17.94 9.99 16.58
N GLU A 356 18.37 9.24 15.57
CA GLU A 356 19.66 9.46 14.90
C GLU A 356 19.72 10.81 14.16
N SER A 357 18.65 11.16 13.42
CA SER A 357 18.57 12.48 12.77
C SER A 357 18.53 13.60 13.81
N LEU A 358 17.84 13.41 14.95
CA LEU A 358 17.88 14.36 16.06
C LEU A 358 19.28 14.50 16.65
N GLN A 359 19.99 13.39 16.90
CA GLN A 359 21.36 13.43 17.39
C GLN A 359 22.29 14.17 16.43
N THR A 360 22.11 13.96 15.12
CA THR A 360 22.87 14.67 14.08
C THR A 360 22.57 16.17 14.10
N LEU A 361 21.29 16.55 14.17
CA LEU A 361 20.86 17.94 14.27
C LEU A 361 21.47 18.64 15.49
N LEU A 362 21.46 17.99 16.67
CA LEU A 362 22.01 18.54 17.91
C LEU A 362 23.54 18.70 17.89
N ALA A 363 24.22 17.98 16.99
CA ALA A 363 25.67 18.08 16.81
C ALA A 363 26.07 19.11 15.73
N LEU A 364 25.12 19.71 15.02
CA LEU A 364 25.42 20.70 13.98
C LEU A 364 26.04 21.96 14.56
N THR A 365 27.04 22.46 13.86
CA THR A 365 27.63 23.79 14.07
C THR A 365 27.33 24.64 12.83
N SER A 366 26.18 25.31 12.80
CA SER A 366 25.78 26.17 11.68
C SER A 366 24.93 27.34 12.15
N GLY A 367 25.37 28.56 11.83
CA GLY A 367 24.64 29.80 12.15
C GLY A 367 23.23 29.88 11.57
N LYS A 368 22.93 29.10 10.52
CA LYS A 368 21.61 29.07 9.88
C LYS A 368 20.53 28.41 10.73
N THR A 369 20.92 27.52 11.65
CA THR A 369 19.99 26.71 12.46
C THR A 369 19.99 27.09 13.94
N ASP A 370 20.77 28.10 14.32
CA ASP A 370 20.96 28.53 15.72
C ASP A 370 19.64 28.86 16.43
N ALA A 371 18.71 29.52 15.73
CA ALA A 371 17.40 29.84 16.30
C ALA A 371 16.62 28.59 16.70
N ILE A 372 16.61 27.56 15.84
CA ILE A 372 15.96 26.28 16.11
C ILE A 372 16.66 25.58 17.28
N LEU A 373 17.99 25.45 17.24
CA LEU A 373 18.76 24.77 18.30
C LEU A 373 18.63 25.47 19.65
N SER A 374 18.62 26.80 19.66
CA SER A 374 18.36 27.61 20.86
C SER A 374 16.98 27.32 21.43
N ASN A 375 15.94 27.31 20.59
CA ASN A 375 14.57 27.02 21.03
C ASN A 375 14.41 25.58 21.55
N ILE A 376 15.08 24.59 20.94
CA ILE A 376 15.09 23.21 21.46
C ILE A 376 15.74 23.20 22.87
N SER A 377 16.85 23.91 23.06
CA SER A 377 17.56 23.95 24.36
C SER A 377 16.78 24.62 25.48
N GLN A 378 15.91 25.58 25.14
CA GLN A 378 15.08 26.32 26.09
C GLN A 378 13.73 25.64 26.37
N ASN A 379 13.32 24.68 25.54
CA ASN A 379 12.04 24.00 25.72
C ASN A 379 12.08 23.03 26.92
N LYS A 380 11.16 23.21 27.88
CA LYS A 380 11.11 22.40 29.11
C LYS A 380 10.97 20.89 28.85
N TYR A 381 10.34 20.48 27.76
CA TYR A 381 10.20 19.06 27.40
C TYR A 381 11.49 18.49 26.80
N GLY A 382 12.44 19.34 26.40
CA GLY A 382 13.71 18.99 25.77
C GLY A 382 14.90 18.97 26.72
N GLN A 383 14.70 19.18 28.03
CA GLN A 383 15.78 19.22 29.03
C GLN A 383 16.68 17.98 28.97
N TRP A 384 16.09 16.81 28.72
CA TRP A 384 16.79 15.53 28.59
C TRP A 384 17.75 15.45 27.37
N LEU A 385 17.73 16.41 26.46
CA LEU A 385 18.63 16.42 25.31
C LEU A 385 19.98 17.11 25.59
N TYR A 386 20.11 17.89 26.67
CA TYR A 386 21.22 18.85 26.81
C TYR A 386 22.12 18.71 28.05
N SER A 387 21.69 18.05 29.13
CA SER A 387 22.62 17.82 30.24
C SER A 387 23.60 16.68 29.92
N GLN A 388 24.83 16.70 30.47
CA GLN A 388 25.84 15.68 30.16
C GLN A 388 25.39 14.26 30.54
N SER A 389 24.65 14.10 31.64
CA SER A 389 24.04 12.82 32.03
C SER A 389 22.86 12.42 31.14
N GLN A 390 22.12 13.38 30.57
CA GLN A 390 20.96 13.11 29.72
C GLN A 390 21.28 13.08 28.20
N ARG A 391 22.39 13.67 27.73
CA ARG A 391 22.92 13.44 26.37
C ARG A 391 23.23 11.97 26.13
N ASN A 392 23.65 11.26 27.18
CA ASN A 392 23.76 9.80 27.16
C ASN A 392 22.41 9.12 26.93
N THR A 393 21.30 9.69 27.42
CA THR A 393 19.96 9.11 27.25
C THR A 393 19.55 8.98 25.79
N LEU A 394 19.82 9.97 24.94
CA LEU A 394 19.53 9.85 23.50
C LEU A 394 20.35 8.74 22.84
N ALA A 395 21.64 8.63 23.18
CA ALA A 395 22.50 7.56 22.69
C ALA A 395 22.07 6.18 23.21
N GLU A 396 21.64 6.09 24.48
CA GLU A 396 21.10 4.88 25.10
C GLU A 396 19.79 4.43 24.44
N LEU A 397 18.88 5.36 24.12
CA LEU A 397 17.65 5.08 23.36
C LEU A 397 17.97 4.49 21.98
N ILE A 398 18.88 5.12 21.23
CA ILE A 398 19.31 4.64 19.91
C ILE A 398 19.91 3.23 20.02
N LYS A 399 20.76 3.01 21.04
CA LYS A 399 21.39 1.71 21.31
C LYS A 399 20.37 0.64 21.69
N ALA A 400 19.42 0.95 22.59
CA ALA A 400 18.39 0.02 23.03
C ALA A 400 17.45 -0.38 21.87
N ALA A 401 17.02 0.60 21.06
CA ALA A 401 16.25 0.32 19.86
C ALA A 401 17.00 -0.61 18.90
N ARG A 402 18.28 -0.31 18.61
CA ARG A 402 19.12 -1.14 17.75
C ARG A 402 19.25 -2.56 18.30
N SER A 403 19.50 -2.73 19.59
CA SER A 403 19.61 -4.05 20.21
C SER A 403 18.34 -4.87 20.01
N LYS A 404 17.16 -4.27 20.25
CA LYS A 404 15.87 -4.94 20.05
C LYS A 404 15.64 -5.33 18.59
N ILE A 405 15.99 -4.45 17.65
CA ILE A 405 15.86 -4.75 16.21
C ILE A 405 16.74 -5.95 15.84
N LEU A 406 18.01 -5.96 16.27
CA LEU A 406 18.92 -7.07 15.94
C LEU A 406 18.51 -8.38 16.60
N GLU A 407 18.01 -8.34 17.83
CA GLU A 407 17.42 -9.50 18.51
C GLU A 407 16.28 -10.10 17.67
N ARG A 408 15.35 -9.27 17.18
CA ARG A 408 14.19 -9.74 16.41
C ARG A 408 14.53 -10.20 15.01
N LEU A 409 15.49 -9.56 14.35
CA LEU A 409 15.87 -9.90 12.99
C LEU A 409 16.77 -11.14 12.93
N PHE A 410 17.64 -11.34 13.93
CA PHE A 410 18.74 -12.30 13.86
C PHE A 410 18.89 -13.21 15.08
N GLY A 411 18.15 -12.97 16.17
CA GLY A 411 18.11 -13.87 17.34
C GLY A 411 17.38 -15.19 17.08
N SER A 412 16.68 -15.29 15.94
CA SER A 412 15.98 -16.51 15.50
C SER A 412 16.34 -16.86 14.03
N PRO A 413 16.01 -18.08 13.56
CA PRO A 413 16.23 -18.46 12.16
C PRO A 413 15.55 -17.53 11.15
N LEU A 414 14.35 -17.05 11.48
CA LEU A 414 13.56 -16.13 10.66
C LEU A 414 13.50 -14.73 11.30
N PRO A 415 13.48 -13.66 10.49
CA PRO A 415 13.26 -12.32 11.02
C PRO A 415 11.83 -12.17 11.54
N ILE A 416 11.67 -11.44 12.63
CA ILE A 416 10.39 -11.27 13.34
C ILE A 416 10.00 -9.79 13.33
N GLU A 417 8.84 -9.45 12.78
CA GLU A 417 8.24 -8.12 12.94
C GLU A 417 7.59 -7.97 14.32
N ASN A 418 6.76 -8.95 14.68
CA ASN A 418 6.19 -9.09 16.01
C ASN A 418 6.09 -10.58 16.38
N PRO A 419 6.27 -10.98 17.66
CA PRO A 419 6.11 -12.37 18.06
C PRO A 419 4.76 -13.01 17.66
N HIS A 420 3.68 -12.22 17.56
CA HIS A 420 2.36 -12.67 17.15
C HIS A 420 2.12 -12.58 15.63
N ARG A 421 2.91 -11.77 14.90
CA ARG A 421 2.89 -11.67 13.43
C ARG A 421 4.33 -11.56 12.91
N PRO A 422 5.08 -12.68 12.81
CA PRO A 422 6.52 -12.61 12.55
C PRO A 422 6.88 -12.17 11.13
N SER A 423 6.17 -12.69 10.13
CA SER A 423 6.51 -12.50 8.71
C SER A 423 5.68 -11.37 8.12
N ASP A 424 6.28 -10.18 8.02
CA ASP A 424 5.64 -8.95 7.55
C ASP A 424 6.57 -8.22 6.56
N CYS A 425 6.02 -7.65 5.50
CA CYS A 425 6.79 -6.96 4.47
C CYS A 425 7.25 -5.58 4.94
N SER A 426 6.70 -5.04 6.04
CA SER A 426 7.22 -3.84 6.71
C SER A 426 8.71 -3.96 7.06
N LEU A 427 9.20 -5.17 7.30
CA LEU A 427 10.61 -5.46 7.54
C LEU A 427 11.51 -5.03 6.37
N ALA A 428 10.98 -4.97 5.14
CA ALA A 428 11.74 -4.50 3.98
C ALA A 428 12.14 -3.02 4.14
N PHE A 429 11.31 -2.21 4.81
CA PHE A 429 11.59 -0.80 5.04
C PHE A 429 12.83 -0.57 5.93
N ILE A 430 13.21 -1.54 6.76
CA ILE A 430 14.43 -1.48 7.57
C ILE A 430 15.67 -1.45 6.66
N THR A 431 15.61 -2.16 5.53
CA THR A 431 16.74 -2.26 4.60
C THR A 431 16.98 -0.99 3.78
N THR A 432 16.01 -0.06 3.81
CA THR A 432 16.13 1.26 3.19
C THR A 432 16.50 2.36 4.18
N SER A 433 16.62 2.04 5.48
CA SER A 433 17.05 2.99 6.52
C SER A 433 18.59 3.07 6.63
N SER A 434 19.06 3.91 7.56
CA SER A 434 20.49 4.06 7.90
C SER A 434 21.02 2.99 8.87
N ILE A 435 20.21 2.00 9.27
CA ILE A 435 20.62 1.05 10.31
C ILE A 435 21.85 0.23 9.87
N LYS A 436 22.81 0.17 10.79
CA LYS A 436 23.95 -0.74 10.73
C LYS A 436 23.66 -2.00 11.55
N MET A 437 23.45 -3.12 10.89
CA MET A 437 23.27 -4.45 11.48
C MET A 437 24.55 -5.03 12.06
N HIS A 438 25.71 -4.72 11.49
CA HIS A 438 27.00 -5.20 11.98
C HIS A 438 28.13 -4.20 11.77
N ASP A 439 29.14 -4.21 12.65
CA ASP A 439 30.21 -3.23 12.59
C ASP A 439 31.14 -3.37 11.37
N HIS A 440 31.42 -4.61 11.00
CA HIS A 440 32.11 -4.95 9.77
C HIS A 440 31.19 -4.73 8.55
N PRO A 441 31.55 -3.87 7.58
CA PRO A 441 30.65 -3.48 6.49
C PRO A 441 30.18 -4.61 5.58
N ILE A 442 31.00 -5.67 5.39
CA ILE A 442 30.63 -6.83 4.57
C ILE A 442 29.60 -7.70 5.27
N GLU A 443 29.77 -7.92 6.59
CA GLU A 443 28.80 -8.67 7.39
C GLU A 443 27.47 -7.91 7.50
N ASP A 444 27.55 -6.59 7.56
CA ASP A 444 26.36 -5.73 7.51
C ASP A 444 25.55 -5.97 6.23
N VAL A 445 26.22 -5.97 5.06
CA VAL A 445 25.56 -6.25 3.77
C VAL A 445 24.99 -7.67 3.72
N ARG A 446 25.72 -8.67 4.26
CA ARG A 446 25.22 -10.05 4.33
C ARG A 446 23.95 -10.18 5.15
N LEU A 447 23.89 -9.52 6.31
CA LEU A 447 22.70 -9.51 7.15
C LEU A 447 21.52 -8.80 6.47
N GLN A 448 21.78 -7.70 5.77
CA GLN A 448 20.77 -7.01 4.96
C GLN A 448 20.24 -7.92 3.82
N TYR A 449 21.11 -8.61 3.09
CA TYR A 449 20.69 -9.58 2.07
C TYR A 449 19.93 -10.76 2.66
N ARG A 450 20.32 -11.25 3.85
CA ARG A 450 19.58 -12.32 4.55
C ARG A 450 18.16 -11.87 4.88
N LEU A 451 17.97 -10.63 5.36
CA LEU A 451 16.64 -10.08 5.61
C LEU A 451 15.81 -9.99 4.33
N LEU A 452 16.35 -9.37 3.27
CA LEU A 452 15.67 -9.25 1.98
C LEU A 452 15.27 -10.60 1.39
N SER A 453 16.19 -11.58 1.45
CA SER A 453 15.94 -12.94 0.95
C SER A 453 14.86 -13.68 1.75
N ALA A 454 14.75 -13.44 3.06
CA ALA A 454 13.69 -14.03 3.86
C ALA A 454 12.32 -13.44 3.49
N ILE A 455 12.24 -12.12 3.30
CA ILE A 455 11.02 -11.43 2.88
C ILE A 455 10.57 -11.92 1.49
N GLU A 456 11.52 -12.03 0.56
CA GLU A 456 11.29 -12.63 -0.76
C GLU A 456 10.59 -13.99 -0.65
N GLN A 457 11.21 -14.92 0.07
CA GLN A 457 10.77 -16.31 0.10
C GLN A 457 9.39 -16.47 0.75
N LEU A 458 9.09 -15.64 1.74
CA LEU A 458 7.87 -15.76 2.52
C LEU A 458 6.68 -15.04 1.87
N LEU A 459 6.91 -13.85 1.29
CA LEU A 459 5.82 -12.89 1.01
C LEU A 459 5.67 -12.52 -0.46
N VAL A 460 6.69 -12.69 -1.29
CA VAL A 460 6.59 -12.29 -2.71
C VAL A 460 5.72 -13.29 -3.48
N ARG A 461 4.90 -12.76 -4.39
CA ARG A 461 3.93 -13.49 -5.22
C ARG A 461 3.93 -12.91 -6.65
N ASP A 462 3.31 -13.59 -7.59
CA ASP A 462 3.46 -13.32 -9.04
C ASP A 462 3.24 -11.85 -9.46
N HIS A 463 2.30 -11.15 -8.84
CA HIS A 463 1.89 -9.76 -9.13
C HIS A 463 2.37 -8.73 -8.09
N GLY A 464 3.16 -9.12 -7.09
CA GLY A 464 3.63 -8.21 -6.05
C GLY A 464 4.09 -8.91 -4.77
N ILE A 465 3.72 -8.36 -3.62
CA ILE A 465 4.07 -8.88 -2.29
C ILE A 465 2.84 -8.81 -1.38
N VAL A 466 2.58 -9.84 -0.57
CA VAL A 466 1.52 -9.76 0.46
C VAL A 466 2.04 -9.00 1.68
N ARG A 467 1.18 -8.32 2.45
CA ARG A 467 1.64 -7.52 3.60
C ARG A 467 2.26 -8.38 4.68
N TYR A 468 1.65 -9.52 4.98
CA TYR A 468 2.18 -10.48 5.95
C TYR A 468 1.71 -11.91 5.63
N ALA A 469 2.48 -12.88 6.10
CA ALA A 469 2.12 -14.29 5.98
C ALA A 469 1.01 -14.66 7.00
N PRO A 470 0.30 -15.78 6.79
CA PRO A 470 -0.67 -16.26 7.77
C PRO A 470 -0.06 -16.43 9.17
N PHE A 471 -0.83 -16.09 10.20
CA PHE A 471 -0.41 -16.18 11.61
C PHE A 471 -1.57 -16.65 12.50
N ASN A 472 -1.26 -17.01 13.74
CA ASN A 472 -2.26 -17.43 14.72
C ASN A 472 -2.70 -16.23 15.56
N LEU A 473 -3.95 -15.81 15.40
CA LEU A 473 -4.56 -14.74 16.19
C LEU A 473 -5.11 -15.31 17.50
N PRO A 474 -4.58 -14.91 18.67
CA PRO A 474 -5.14 -15.33 19.96
C PRO A 474 -6.49 -14.65 20.21
N LEU A 475 -7.48 -15.41 20.67
CA LEU A 475 -8.82 -14.94 20.98
C LEU A 475 -9.08 -14.88 22.49
N ALA A 476 -10.06 -14.07 22.89
CA ALA A 476 -10.46 -13.94 24.29
C ALA A 476 -10.91 -15.27 24.93
N SER A 477 -11.35 -16.22 24.11
CA SER A 477 -11.72 -17.59 24.52
C SER A 477 -10.53 -18.48 24.89
N GLY A 478 -9.29 -18.01 24.76
CA GLY A 478 -8.07 -18.77 24.98
C GLY A 478 -7.65 -19.68 23.81
N HIS A 479 -8.45 -19.74 22.75
CA HIS A 479 -8.10 -20.44 21.51
C HIS A 479 -7.40 -19.49 20.53
N SER A 480 -6.76 -20.03 19.49
CA SER A 480 -6.21 -19.23 18.39
C SER A 480 -6.83 -19.64 17.06
N GLU A 481 -7.08 -18.67 16.20
CA GLU A 481 -7.52 -18.91 14.81
C GLU A 481 -6.38 -18.57 13.85
N GLN A 482 -6.17 -19.40 12.85
CA GLN A 482 -5.24 -19.08 11.78
C GLN A 482 -5.88 -18.04 10.87
N VAL A 483 -5.21 -16.90 10.72
CA VAL A 483 -5.65 -15.78 9.92
C VAL A 483 -4.61 -15.39 8.89
N PHE A 484 -5.00 -14.60 7.89
CA PHE A 484 -4.16 -14.14 6.79
C PHE A 484 -4.56 -12.70 6.40
N ASP A 485 -3.81 -12.11 5.45
CA ASP A 485 -4.11 -10.77 4.94
C ASP A 485 -5.45 -10.76 4.17
N SER A 486 -6.48 -10.23 4.82
CA SER A 486 -7.87 -10.22 4.32
C SER A 486 -8.31 -8.88 3.72
N TYR A 487 -7.47 -7.85 3.80
CA TYR A 487 -7.79 -6.55 3.21
C TYR A 487 -7.62 -6.62 1.70
N LEU A 488 -8.61 -6.13 0.94
CA LEU A 488 -8.67 -6.21 -0.52
C LEU A 488 -8.62 -7.65 -1.09
N ALA A 489 -8.81 -8.65 -0.24
CA ALA A 489 -8.73 -10.06 -0.60
C ALA A 489 -10.06 -10.61 -1.12
N ASP A 490 -9.97 -11.54 -2.07
CA ASP A 490 -11.06 -12.36 -2.61
C ASP A 490 -12.35 -11.60 -2.95
N ASN A 491 -12.45 -11.05 -4.17
CA ASN A 491 -13.66 -10.39 -4.68
C ASN A 491 -14.12 -9.21 -3.79
N TYR A 492 -13.17 -8.52 -3.16
CA TYR A 492 -13.42 -7.57 -2.06
C TYR A 492 -14.50 -6.52 -2.39
N TRP A 493 -14.44 -5.96 -3.60
CA TRP A 493 -15.34 -4.89 -4.02
C TRP A 493 -16.62 -5.36 -4.70
N LEU A 494 -16.82 -6.66 -4.89
CA LEU A 494 -18.05 -7.16 -5.51
C LEU A 494 -19.24 -6.95 -4.56
N LEU A 495 -20.44 -6.93 -5.13
CA LEU A 495 -21.69 -6.97 -4.37
C LEU A 495 -21.65 -8.15 -3.37
N PRO A 496 -21.95 -7.96 -2.08
CA PRO A 496 -21.75 -9.00 -1.07
C PRO A 496 -22.46 -10.32 -1.38
N GLU A 497 -23.71 -10.27 -1.86
CA GLU A 497 -24.47 -11.47 -2.23
C GLU A 497 -23.85 -12.18 -3.43
N LEU A 498 -23.28 -11.43 -4.38
CA LEU A 498 -22.53 -11.98 -5.50
C LEU A 498 -21.22 -12.62 -5.04
N ARG A 499 -20.50 -11.98 -4.11
CA ARG A 499 -19.29 -12.53 -3.49
C ARG A 499 -19.60 -13.83 -2.74
N ALA A 500 -20.62 -13.84 -1.88
CA ALA A 500 -21.10 -15.02 -1.17
C ALA A 500 -21.46 -16.15 -2.15
N ALA A 501 -22.16 -15.80 -3.23
CA ALA A 501 -22.55 -16.70 -4.29
C ALA A 501 -21.37 -17.38 -5.02
N ILE A 502 -20.24 -16.67 -5.16
CA ILE A 502 -19.05 -17.16 -5.87
C ILE A 502 -18.09 -17.88 -4.91
N SER A 503 -17.80 -17.28 -3.77
CA SER A 503 -16.81 -17.78 -2.81
C SER A 503 -17.38 -18.85 -1.86
N GLY A 504 -18.70 -18.99 -1.76
CA GLY A 504 -19.36 -20.00 -0.91
C GLY A 504 -19.48 -19.61 0.58
N HIS A 505 -19.29 -18.34 0.92
CA HIS A 505 -19.46 -17.81 2.28
C HIS A 505 -20.93 -17.41 2.56
N SER A 506 -21.35 -17.41 3.82
CA SER A 506 -22.72 -17.02 4.22
C SER A 506 -23.02 -15.54 3.91
N SER A 507 -24.26 -15.23 3.54
CA SER A 507 -24.72 -13.94 3.00
C SER A 507 -24.79 -12.76 3.98
N HIS A 508 -24.54 -12.94 5.28
CA HIS A 508 -24.48 -11.84 6.26
C HIS A 508 -23.12 -11.14 6.24
N LEU A 509 -22.74 -10.63 5.08
CA LEU A 509 -21.45 -9.97 4.87
C LEU A 509 -21.58 -8.48 5.13
N LYS A 510 -20.92 -7.98 6.18
CA LYS A 510 -20.67 -6.55 6.39
C LYS A 510 -19.78 -6.05 5.25
N ASP A 511 -20.12 -4.90 4.66
CA ASP A 511 -19.20 -4.21 3.74
C ASP A 511 -18.08 -3.61 4.61
N TYR A 512 -16.89 -4.17 4.48
CA TYR A 512 -15.75 -3.75 5.28
C TYR A 512 -15.01 -2.54 4.70
N GLY A 513 -15.35 -2.04 3.50
CA GLY A 513 -14.77 -0.80 2.94
C GLY A 513 -13.28 -0.57 3.27
N SER A 514 -12.89 0.64 3.68
CA SER A 514 -11.64 0.87 4.43
C SER A 514 -11.90 0.93 5.96
N SER A 515 -12.96 0.26 6.42
CA SER A 515 -13.44 0.31 7.81
C SER A 515 -12.63 -0.54 8.79
N ASP A 516 -12.85 -0.26 10.07
CA ASP A 516 -12.09 -0.74 11.23
C ASP A 516 -11.91 -2.27 11.28
N CYS A 517 -10.65 -2.70 11.38
CA CYS A 517 -10.22 -4.06 11.75
C CYS A 517 -9.19 -4.02 12.88
N SER A 518 -9.32 -3.05 13.79
CA SER A 518 -8.46 -2.81 14.96
C SER A 518 -8.87 -3.64 16.18
N THR A 519 -9.97 -4.39 16.09
CA THR A 519 -10.38 -5.40 17.05
C THR A 519 -10.24 -6.80 16.47
N ASN A 520 -9.98 -7.80 17.32
CA ASN A 520 -9.88 -9.19 16.89
C ASN A 520 -11.20 -9.68 16.25
N ASP A 521 -12.35 -9.24 16.77
CA ASP A 521 -13.66 -9.66 16.28
C ASP A 521 -13.95 -9.11 14.87
N ASP A 522 -13.69 -7.82 14.63
CA ASP A 522 -13.84 -7.23 13.29
C ASP A 522 -12.86 -7.84 12.29
N TYR A 523 -11.60 -8.03 12.71
CA TYR A 523 -10.58 -8.65 11.88
C TYR A 523 -10.97 -10.08 11.48
N LEU A 524 -11.41 -10.91 12.43
CA LEU A 524 -11.88 -12.27 12.15
C LEU A 524 -13.11 -12.28 11.23
N ALA A 525 -14.05 -11.37 11.47
CA ALA A 525 -15.25 -11.29 10.67
C ALA A 525 -14.93 -10.89 9.22
N ARG A 526 -13.90 -10.06 8.97
CA ARG A 526 -13.37 -9.80 7.61
C ARG A 526 -12.67 -11.02 7.01
N VAL A 527 -11.82 -11.72 7.79
CA VAL A 527 -11.12 -12.95 7.34
C VAL A 527 -12.12 -14.02 6.87
N LYS A 528 -13.23 -14.20 7.59
CA LYS A 528 -14.30 -15.15 7.24
C LYS A 528 -15.00 -14.88 5.90
N GLN A 529 -14.77 -13.72 5.29
CA GLN A 529 -15.32 -13.38 3.97
C GLN A 529 -14.35 -13.68 2.81
N ALA A 530 -13.09 -13.98 3.11
CA ALA A 530 -12.04 -14.18 2.12
C ALA A 530 -11.49 -15.61 2.15
N ARG A 531 -10.88 -16.03 1.04
CA ARG A 531 -10.20 -17.33 0.93
C ARG A 531 -8.67 -17.16 1.06
N PRO A 532 -7.98 -18.04 1.80
CA PRO A 532 -6.51 -18.08 1.78
C PRO A 532 -5.97 -18.25 0.35
N GLY A 533 -4.82 -17.63 0.04
CA GLY A 533 -4.23 -17.66 -1.30
C GLY A 533 -4.87 -16.67 -2.29
N SER A 534 -5.84 -15.87 -1.83
CA SER A 534 -6.54 -14.84 -2.61
C SER A 534 -6.19 -13.42 -2.13
N GLU A 535 -5.06 -13.27 -1.45
CA GLU A 535 -4.59 -12.01 -0.88
C GLU A 535 -4.23 -11.00 -1.98
N ALA A 536 -4.44 -9.72 -1.69
CA ALA A 536 -3.99 -8.64 -2.56
C ALA A 536 -2.45 -8.57 -2.59
N GLN A 537 -1.89 -8.20 -3.75
CA GLN A 537 -0.45 -8.18 -3.99
C GLN A 537 0.07 -6.75 -4.21
N TRP A 538 0.73 -6.24 -3.18
CA TRP A 538 1.08 -4.84 -2.98
C TRP A 538 2.29 -4.37 -3.79
N CYS A 539 2.45 -3.06 -3.87
CA CYS A 539 3.48 -2.38 -4.64
C CYS A 539 4.90 -2.44 -4.08
N PHE A 540 5.06 -2.91 -2.84
CA PHE A 540 6.32 -2.81 -2.09
C PHE A 540 7.46 -3.74 -2.56
N VAL A 541 7.31 -4.45 -3.69
CA VAL A 541 8.45 -5.09 -4.36
C VAL A 541 9.50 -4.07 -4.82
N SER A 542 9.13 -2.81 -5.03
CA SER A 542 10.07 -1.69 -5.27
C SER A 542 11.00 -1.45 -4.09
N VAL A 543 10.52 -1.66 -2.85
CA VAL A 543 11.31 -1.50 -1.63
C VAL A 543 12.40 -2.57 -1.56
N LEU A 544 12.12 -3.79 -2.03
CA LEU A 544 13.14 -4.83 -2.15
C LEU A 544 14.21 -4.43 -3.18
N ALA A 545 13.81 -3.91 -4.34
CA ALA A 545 14.73 -3.41 -5.36
C ALA A 545 15.63 -2.29 -4.80
N GLU A 546 15.05 -1.36 -4.05
CA GLU A 546 15.77 -0.28 -3.38
C GLU A 546 16.74 -0.82 -2.32
N GLY A 547 16.29 -1.75 -1.46
CA GLY A 547 17.09 -2.38 -0.42
C GLY A 547 18.35 -3.04 -0.98
N TYR A 548 18.22 -3.87 -2.02
CA TYR A 548 19.36 -4.45 -2.72
C TYR A 548 20.27 -3.38 -3.35
N SER A 549 19.67 -2.37 -4.00
CA SER A 549 20.42 -1.29 -4.64
C SER A 549 21.21 -0.43 -3.64
N ARG A 550 20.69 -0.22 -2.43
CA ARG A 550 21.42 0.50 -1.36
C ARG A 550 22.65 -0.26 -0.90
N GLN A 551 22.54 -1.59 -0.75
CA GLN A 551 23.70 -2.41 -0.38
C GLN A 551 24.74 -2.46 -1.51
N VAL A 552 24.32 -2.55 -2.77
CA VAL A 552 25.22 -2.43 -3.92
C VAL A 552 25.91 -1.07 -3.93
N ALA A 553 25.18 0.03 -3.72
CA ALA A 553 25.75 1.37 -3.67
C ALA A 553 26.79 1.49 -2.54
N LYS A 554 26.51 0.89 -1.37
CA LYS A 554 27.44 0.82 -0.25
C LYS A 554 28.74 0.10 -0.63
N LEU A 555 28.64 -1.09 -1.23
CA LEU A 555 29.81 -1.86 -1.69
C LEU A 555 30.60 -1.12 -2.78
N LEU A 556 29.93 -0.46 -3.73
CA LEU A 556 30.57 0.33 -4.77
C LEU A 556 31.34 1.52 -4.20
N ASN A 557 30.81 2.18 -3.17
CA ASN A 557 31.51 3.28 -2.49
C ASN A 557 32.70 2.81 -1.65
N MET A 558 32.74 1.53 -1.28
CA MET A 558 33.87 0.92 -0.57
C MET A 558 34.99 0.49 -1.52
N LYS A 559 34.70 0.23 -2.80
CA LYS A 559 35.71 -0.15 -3.80
C LYS A 559 36.74 0.98 -3.93
N GLY A 560 38.00 0.70 -3.55
CA GLY A 560 39.10 1.65 -3.57
C GLY A 560 39.26 2.52 -2.33
N SER A 561 38.44 2.36 -1.28
CA SER A 561 38.68 3.02 0.01
C SER A 561 39.68 2.22 0.85
N ALA A 562 40.60 2.91 1.52
CA ALA A 562 41.63 2.28 2.38
C ALA A 562 41.06 1.63 3.67
N GLN A 563 39.73 1.46 3.77
CA GLN A 563 39.04 0.89 4.92
C GLN A 563 39.14 -0.65 4.91
N GLY A 564 40.29 -1.15 5.36
CA GLY A 564 40.52 -2.55 5.71
C GLY A 564 40.96 -3.44 4.54
N ASN A 565 41.65 -4.53 4.87
CA ASN A 565 42.00 -5.62 3.95
C ASN A 565 40.73 -6.37 3.50
N LEU A 566 39.86 -5.71 2.73
CA LEU A 566 38.66 -6.32 2.18
C LEU A 566 39.04 -7.16 0.97
N ASN A 567 38.53 -8.39 0.91
CA ASN A 567 38.75 -9.27 -0.22
C ASN A 567 37.97 -8.74 -1.44
N GLU A 568 38.68 -8.26 -2.45
CA GLU A 568 38.06 -7.69 -3.67
C GLU A 568 37.15 -8.68 -4.40
N GLN A 569 37.49 -9.97 -4.41
CA GLN A 569 36.68 -11.01 -5.03
C GLN A 569 35.36 -11.23 -4.27
N GLU A 570 35.40 -11.16 -2.95
CA GLU A 570 34.21 -11.25 -2.10
C GLU A 570 33.28 -10.06 -2.30
N VAL A 571 33.83 -8.84 -2.35
CA VAL A 571 33.07 -7.61 -2.63
C VAL A 571 32.42 -7.68 -4.02
N ALA A 572 33.18 -8.10 -5.04
CA ALA A 572 32.66 -8.27 -6.40
C ALA A 572 31.51 -9.29 -6.45
N GLY A 573 31.63 -10.41 -5.74
CA GLY A 573 30.56 -11.41 -5.63
C GLY A 573 29.27 -10.86 -5.00
N LEU A 574 29.39 -10.08 -3.93
CA LEU A 574 28.24 -9.45 -3.28
C LEU A 574 27.59 -8.34 -4.13
N ILE A 575 28.39 -7.60 -4.89
CA ILE A 575 27.88 -6.63 -5.88
C ILE A 575 27.08 -7.35 -6.95
N ALA A 576 27.63 -8.44 -7.53
CA ALA A 576 26.95 -9.21 -8.57
C ALA A 576 25.63 -9.80 -8.05
N GLN A 577 25.63 -10.40 -6.86
CA GLN A 577 24.43 -10.93 -6.22
C GLN A 577 23.37 -9.84 -6.01
N GLY A 578 23.75 -8.73 -5.39
CA GLY A 578 22.83 -7.63 -5.10
C GLY A 578 22.27 -6.99 -6.36
N HIS A 579 23.11 -6.80 -7.37
CA HIS A 579 22.69 -6.21 -8.64
C HIS A 579 21.72 -7.11 -9.40
N ALA A 580 21.95 -8.43 -9.42
CA ALA A 580 21.02 -9.39 -10.01
C ALA A 580 19.65 -9.34 -9.32
N GLN A 581 19.62 -9.34 -7.99
CA GLN A 581 18.36 -9.24 -7.24
C GLN A 581 17.67 -7.87 -7.41
N ALA A 582 18.42 -6.77 -7.40
CA ALA A 582 17.87 -5.46 -7.69
C ALA A 582 17.23 -5.39 -9.08
N THR A 583 17.87 -6.00 -10.09
CA THR A 583 17.34 -6.08 -11.47
C THR A 583 16.03 -6.87 -11.54
N ARG A 584 15.96 -8.01 -10.85
CA ARG A 584 14.74 -8.80 -10.77
C ARG A 584 13.61 -8.01 -10.13
N TYR A 585 13.84 -7.39 -8.98
CA TYR A 585 12.78 -6.67 -8.28
C TYR A 585 12.38 -5.37 -8.97
N ILE A 586 13.30 -4.67 -9.65
CA ILE A 586 12.92 -3.49 -10.44
C ILE A 586 12.00 -3.90 -11.60
N ASN A 587 12.31 -5.00 -12.31
CA ASN A 587 11.42 -5.54 -13.34
C ASN A 587 10.03 -5.87 -12.78
N ARG A 588 9.97 -6.54 -11.62
CA ARG A 588 8.70 -6.85 -10.94
C ARG A 588 7.92 -5.60 -10.56
N SER A 589 8.59 -4.52 -10.18
CA SER A 589 7.92 -3.24 -9.91
C SER A 589 7.32 -2.60 -11.15
N TYR A 590 8.08 -2.54 -12.26
CA TYR A 590 7.59 -1.98 -13.53
C TYR A 590 6.51 -2.86 -14.18
N ALA A 591 6.57 -4.18 -13.99
CA ALA A 591 5.59 -5.12 -14.51
C ALA A 591 4.16 -4.87 -14.00
N ARG A 592 4.03 -4.19 -12.86
CA ARG A 592 2.76 -3.84 -12.20
C ARG A 592 2.10 -2.57 -12.75
N ILE A 593 2.79 -1.79 -13.58
CA ILE A 593 2.20 -0.59 -14.16
C ILE A 593 0.94 -0.98 -14.95
N THR A 594 -0.15 -0.25 -14.74
CA THR A 594 -1.44 -0.56 -15.36
C THR A 594 -1.37 -0.45 -16.90
N PRO A 595 -2.22 -1.17 -17.65
CA PRO A 595 -2.27 -1.10 -19.11
C PRO A 595 -2.33 0.34 -19.63
N GLY A 596 -1.66 0.65 -20.74
CA GLY A 596 -1.66 2.00 -21.31
C GLY A 596 -3.00 2.39 -21.93
N ASN A 597 -3.31 3.68 -21.92
CA ASN A 597 -4.50 4.25 -22.60
C ASN A 597 -4.27 4.56 -24.09
N ASP A 598 -3.04 4.34 -24.59
CA ASP A 598 -2.61 4.84 -25.89
C ASP A 598 -3.24 4.05 -27.04
N SER A 599 -4.14 4.75 -27.73
CA SER A 599 -4.81 4.35 -28.96
C SER A 599 -3.93 4.38 -30.22
N THR A 600 -2.63 4.62 -30.11
CA THR A 600 -1.76 4.97 -31.26
C THR A 600 -1.43 3.82 -32.21
N ASN A 601 -1.81 2.58 -31.88
CA ASN A 601 -1.80 1.45 -32.82
C ASN A 601 -3.22 0.93 -33.16
N VAL A 602 -4.27 1.73 -32.93
CA VAL A 602 -5.65 1.24 -32.99
C VAL A 602 -6.54 2.11 -33.89
N PRO A 603 -7.13 1.55 -34.97
CA PRO A 603 -8.11 2.25 -35.80
C PRO A 603 -9.32 2.72 -34.98
N LYS A 604 -9.79 3.95 -35.24
CA LYS A 604 -10.78 4.68 -34.42
C LYS A 604 -12.22 4.10 -34.40
N ASN A 605 -12.52 3.00 -35.10
CA ASN A 605 -13.91 2.57 -35.36
C ASN A 605 -14.30 1.19 -34.80
N ASP A 606 -13.52 0.58 -33.90
CA ASP A 606 -13.90 -0.71 -33.33
C ASP A 606 -14.54 -0.56 -31.93
N SER A 607 -15.84 -0.85 -31.84
CA SER A 607 -16.63 -0.91 -30.59
C SER A 607 -16.35 -2.17 -29.77
N SER A 608 -15.36 -2.98 -30.16
CA SER A 608 -14.91 -4.19 -29.45
C SER A 608 -13.84 -3.92 -28.37
N LYS A 609 -13.49 -2.66 -28.10
CA LYS A 609 -12.40 -2.33 -27.15
C LYS A 609 -12.72 -2.78 -25.73
N ILE A 610 -11.83 -3.59 -25.17
CA ILE A 610 -11.85 -3.95 -23.75
C ILE A 610 -11.42 -2.71 -22.96
N GLN A 611 -12.40 -2.02 -22.38
CA GLN A 611 -12.11 -0.99 -21.39
C GLN A 611 -11.50 -1.67 -20.15
N HIS A 612 -10.34 -1.20 -19.70
CA HIS A 612 -9.75 -1.69 -18.46
C HIS A 612 -10.46 -1.07 -17.25
N TYR A 613 -10.86 -1.93 -16.31
CA TYR A 613 -11.49 -1.53 -15.07
C TYR A 613 -10.60 -1.92 -13.88
N LYS A 614 -10.70 -1.16 -12.80
CA LYS A 614 -10.15 -1.52 -11.50
C LYS A 614 -10.98 -2.63 -10.86
N ALA A 615 -10.49 -3.20 -9.75
CA ALA A 615 -11.18 -4.23 -8.98
C ALA A 615 -12.55 -3.79 -8.43
N ASN A 616 -12.76 -2.48 -8.24
CA ASN A 616 -14.05 -1.89 -7.86
C ASN A 616 -14.98 -1.58 -9.05
N GLY A 617 -14.61 -1.91 -10.28
CA GLY A 617 -15.39 -1.69 -11.49
C GLY A 617 -15.34 -0.28 -12.06
N MET A 618 -14.55 0.62 -11.47
CA MET A 618 -14.30 1.96 -12.00
C MET A 618 -13.26 1.93 -13.12
N PRO A 619 -13.23 2.90 -14.05
CA PRO A 619 -12.20 2.97 -15.08
C PRO A 619 -10.79 2.95 -14.49
N CYS A 620 -9.92 2.11 -15.06
CA CYS A 620 -8.52 2.05 -14.64
C CYS A 620 -7.72 3.15 -15.37
N PRO A 621 -7.01 4.05 -14.67
CA PRO A 621 -6.08 4.97 -15.32
C PRO A 621 -4.91 4.17 -15.90
N GLY A 622 -4.49 4.50 -17.12
CA GLY A 622 -3.36 3.86 -17.75
C GLY A 622 -2.02 4.43 -17.28
N TYR A 623 -0.98 3.61 -17.33
CA TYR A 623 0.37 3.98 -16.86
C TYR A 623 0.40 4.45 -15.39
N ALA A 624 -0.42 3.83 -14.54
CA ALA A 624 -0.49 4.12 -13.11
C ALA A 624 0.12 2.97 -12.29
N ILE A 625 0.50 3.26 -11.04
CA ILE A 625 0.94 2.25 -10.08
C ILE A 625 -0.20 2.02 -9.09
N PRO A 626 -0.80 0.81 -9.06
CA PRO A 626 -1.83 0.50 -8.10
C PRO A 626 -1.24 0.20 -6.73
N GLU A 627 -1.99 0.51 -5.66
CA GLU A 627 -1.68 0.05 -4.29
C GLU A 627 -1.38 -1.45 -4.28
N ALA A 628 -2.31 -2.22 -4.83
CA ALA A 628 -2.20 -3.66 -4.99
C ALA A 628 -2.87 -4.13 -6.29
N TYR A 629 -2.48 -5.31 -6.76
CA TYR A 629 -3.34 -6.11 -7.62
C TYR A 629 -4.24 -6.97 -6.74
N GLU A 630 -5.54 -6.95 -7.01
CA GLU A 630 -6.57 -7.62 -6.23
C GLU A 630 -7.14 -8.82 -6.99
N MET A 631 -7.53 -9.86 -6.26
CA MET A 631 -8.02 -11.10 -6.85
C MET A 631 -9.53 -11.03 -7.13
N VAL A 632 -9.87 -11.05 -8.42
CA VAL A 632 -11.26 -10.97 -8.89
C VAL A 632 -11.60 -12.24 -9.69
N SER A 633 -12.79 -12.77 -9.43
CA SER A 633 -13.29 -13.96 -10.12
C SER A 633 -13.80 -13.59 -11.52
N PRO A 634 -13.39 -14.31 -12.57
CA PRO A 634 -13.85 -14.03 -13.93
C PRO A 634 -15.31 -14.45 -14.14
N LEU A 635 -16.01 -13.76 -15.03
CA LEU A 635 -17.24 -14.24 -15.68
C LEU A 635 -16.98 -15.47 -16.55
N ASN A 636 -18.03 -16.28 -16.72
CA ASN A 636 -18.04 -17.42 -17.62
C ASN A 636 -18.38 -16.99 -19.06
N LEU A 637 -17.36 -16.56 -19.81
CA LEU A 637 -17.53 -16.12 -21.21
C LEU A 637 -17.70 -17.28 -22.21
N ASN A 638 -17.34 -18.50 -21.81
CA ASN A 638 -17.33 -19.68 -22.68
C ASN A 638 -18.57 -20.56 -22.50
N GLY A 639 -19.52 -20.16 -21.65
CA GLY A 639 -20.74 -20.93 -21.40
C GLY A 639 -20.50 -22.26 -20.66
N ALA A 640 -19.40 -22.38 -19.91
CA ALA A 640 -19.13 -23.54 -19.06
C ALA A 640 -20.17 -23.69 -17.94
N ALA A 641 -20.39 -24.89 -17.43
CA ALA A 641 -21.38 -25.11 -16.35
C ALA A 641 -20.96 -24.51 -14.99
N LYS A 642 -19.71 -24.03 -14.86
CA LYS A 642 -19.14 -23.44 -13.65
C LYS A 642 -18.24 -22.27 -14.03
N LEU A 643 -18.13 -21.28 -13.16
CA LEU A 643 -17.11 -20.24 -13.27
C LEU A 643 -15.71 -20.89 -13.25
N PRO A 644 -14.72 -20.29 -13.94
CA PRO A 644 -13.33 -20.71 -13.82
C PRO A 644 -12.92 -20.78 -12.34
N SER A 645 -12.27 -21.87 -11.94
CA SER A 645 -11.90 -22.10 -10.53
C SER A 645 -10.79 -21.19 -10.02
N GLY A 646 -10.20 -20.36 -10.89
CA GLY A 646 -9.13 -19.41 -10.56
C GLY A 646 -9.63 -17.97 -10.49
N GLN A 647 -8.80 -17.13 -9.87
CA GLN A 647 -8.98 -15.67 -9.87
C GLN A 647 -7.93 -15.02 -10.77
N THR A 648 -8.27 -13.84 -11.27
CA THR A 648 -7.36 -13.00 -12.05
C THR A 648 -7.00 -11.77 -11.24
N ALA A 649 -5.71 -11.43 -11.23
CA ALA A 649 -5.21 -10.20 -10.64
C ALA A 649 -5.59 -8.98 -11.48
N VAL A 650 -6.35 -8.05 -10.91
CA VAL A 650 -6.77 -6.79 -11.53
C VAL A 650 -6.25 -5.61 -10.70
N ALA A 651 -5.94 -4.48 -11.33
CA ALA A 651 -5.49 -3.29 -10.61
C ALA A 651 -6.52 -2.87 -9.53
N GLY A 652 -6.05 -2.63 -8.31
CA GLY A 652 -6.91 -2.34 -7.18
C GLY A 652 -7.63 -0.99 -7.26
N ALA A 653 -8.57 -0.77 -6.34
CA ALA A 653 -9.36 0.46 -6.29
C ALA A 653 -8.50 1.72 -6.11
N ASN A 654 -7.49 1.64 -5.24
CA ASN A 654 -6.58 2.74 -4.91
C ASN A 654 -5.46 2.85 -5.95
N THR A 655 -5.84 3.34 -7.14
CA THR A 655 -4.94 3.50 -8.28
C THR A 655 -5.13 4.87 -8.93
N PRO A 656 -4.07 5.69 -9.11
CA PRO A 656 -2.70 5.49 -8.61
C PRO A 656 -2.58 5.62 -7.09
N LEU A 657 -1.57 4.96 -6.50
CA LEU A 657 -1.13 5.16 -5.12
C LEU A 657 0.20 5.92 -5.07
N ALA A 658 0.22 7.06 -4.37
CA ALA A 658 1.38 7.95 -4.28
C ALA A 658 2.62 7.29 -3.66
N TRP A 659 2.46 6.49 -2.60
CA TRP A 659 3.57 5.76 -1.99
C TRP A 659 4.17 4.72 -2.96
N GLY A 660 3.32 4.06 -3.76
CA GLY A 660 3.76 3.15 -4.82
C GLY A 660 4.63 3.86 -5.87
N GLN A 661 4.22 5.07 -6.29
CA GLN A 661 4.99 5.89 -7.23
C GLN A 661 6.34 6.34 -6.65
N ALA A 662 6.33 6.88 -5.43
CA ALA A 662 7.54 7.37 -4.78
C ALA A 662 8.57 6.25 -4.55
N SER A 663 8.11 5.07 -4.09
CA SER A 663 9.01 3.93 -3.86
C SER A 663 9.65 3.40 -5.15
N LEU A 664 8.91 3.31 -6.26
CA LEU A 664 9.49 2.88 -7.54
C LEU A 664 10.44 3.94 -8.11
N HIS A 665 10.12 5.22 -7.98
CA HIS A 665 11.03 6.29 -8.41
C HIS A 665 12.35 6.26 -7.62
N SER A 666 12.28 6.11 -6.29
CA SER A 666 13.44 5.98 -5.42
C SER A 666 14.31 4.79 -5.83
N ALA A 667 13.71 3.60 -5.98
CA ALA A 667 14.38 2.40 -6.44
C ALA A 667 15.05 2.57 -7.82
N SER A 668 14.35 3.20 -8.77
CA SER A 668 14.87 3.45 -10.12
C SER A 668 16.06 4.40 -10.12
N THR A 669 15.99 5.46 -9.32
CA THR A 669 17.07 6.47 -9.22
C THR A 669 18.36 5.85 -8.70
N ILE A 670 18.30 5.07 -7.61
CA ILE A 670 19.49 4.43 -7.07
C ILE A 670 20.01 3.31 -7.96
N TYR A 671 19.11 2.55 -8.60
CA TYR A 671 19.49 1.48 -9.52
C TYR A 671 20.23 2.03 -10.75
N LEU A 672 19.71 3.10 -11.38
CA LEU A 672 20.38 3.78 -12.49
C LEU A 672 21.76 4.32 -12.10
N LYS A 673 21.88 4.94 -10.92
CA LYS A 673 23.16 5.43 -10.40
C LYS A 673 24.18 4.30 -10.22
N ASN A 674 23.73 3.13 -9.77
CA ASN A 674 24.59 1.96 -9.62
C ASN A 674 25.05 1.42 -10.97
N LEU A 675 24.17 1.35 -11.97
CA LEU A 675 24.53 0.96 -13.34
C LEU A 675 25.64 1.86 -13.90
N GLN A 676 25.46 3.18 -13.81
CA GLN A 676 26.46 4.15 -14.27
C GLN A 676 27.82 3.94 -13.59
N LYS A 677 27.83 3.69 -12.28
CA LYS A 677 29.07 3.41 -11.53
C LYS A 677 29.71 2.07 -11.89
N LEU A 678 28.90 1.04 -12.16
CA LEU A 678 29.41 -0.26 -12.57
C LEU A 678 30.10 -0.18 -13.92
N GLU A 679 29.50 0.53 -14.87
CA GLU A 679 30.05 0.74 -16.21
C GLU A 679 31.32 1.59 -16.21
N GLN A 680 31.43 2.60 -15.33
CA GLN A 680 32.65 3.40 -15.16
C GLN A 680 33.83 2.61 -14.54
N ASN A 681 33.54 1.50 -13.88
CA ASN A 681 34.52 0.67 -13.16
C ASN A 681 34.88 -0.65 -13.88
N GLN A 682 34.33 -0.85 -15.08
CA GLN A 682 34.73 -1.87 -16.05
C GLN A 682 35.78 -1.27 -16.98
#